data_AF-A0A816SWD9-F1
#
_entry.id   AF-A0A816SWD9-F1
#
_cell.length_a   1.000
_cell.length_b   1.000
_cell.length_c   1.000
_cell.angle_alpha   90.00
_cell.angle_beta   90.00
_cell.angle_gamma   90.00
#
_symmetry.space_group_name_H-M   'P 1'
#
loop_
_entity.id
_entity.type
_entity.pdbx_description
1 polymer ?
#
loop_
_entity_poly.entity_id
_entity_poly.type
_entity_poly.pdbx_seq_one_letter_code
_entity_poly.pdbx_strand_id
1 'polypeptide(L)'
;MDALTSILPFKQLLPQKLSYDKQETFLKLFILASAGILAFATRLFSVLRYESVIHEFDPYFNYRTTKFLTDEGFYSFHNWFDDRAWYPLGRIIGGTIYPGLMVTSAALYHALRWFHITIDIRNVCVFLAPLFSSFTVIVTYLLTKELRNTSAGLVAACLISIVPGYISRSVAGSYDNEGIAIFCMLLTYYLWIKAIKTGSIMWSASCALAYFYMVSSWGGYVFLINLIPLHVLALMFTGHFSHRIYVSYSTFYIIGTILSMQISFVGFQPVQSSEHMLAFGTFGLCQLFSFVEYVKSKLTQTQFDALFSFALVTVGFALSIAGLVLWASGKIAPWTGRFYALLDPSYAKNHIPIIASVSEHQPTAWSSFFFDFELLVFMFPVGIYYCFKELTDANIFIIIYGMTSIYFAGVMVRLMLVLAPVMCVLSGIGISSILATYMRNLDASQPKKPAGTASAGSRSRRTDDSSTYPRKNEIAFGVICLMSFFLITYVFHCTWVTSEAYSSPSIVLSARGGDGSRYIFDDFREAYWWLRYNTDENAKVMSWWDYGYQITAMANRTILVDNNTWNNTHISRVGQAMSSTEDKAYEIMRELDVDYVLVIFGGLIGYSSDDINKFLWMVRIGGSTDKGAHIKESDYFTPQGEFRVDKEGSPTLLNCLMYKLSYYRFGETYTEQDKPPGYDRTRSVEIGNKNFELEKLEEAYTTEHWLV
;
A
#
# COMPACT_ATOMS: atom_id res chain seq x y z
N MET A 1 50.19 0.18 -9.49
CA MET A 1 49.30 1.20 -8.89
C MET A 1 49.20 2.49 -9.72
N ASP A 2 50.07 2.72 -10.72
CA ASP A 2 50.02 3.95 -11.55
C ASP A 2 49.36 3.80 -12.95
N ALA A 3 48.78 2.64 -13.28
CA ALA A 3 48.15 2.40 -14.58
C ALA A 3 46.61 2.46 -14.60
N LEU A 4 45.97 2.56 -13.43
CA LEU A 4 44.50 2.56 -13.29
C LEU A 4 43.91 3.97 -13.11
N THR A 5 44.75 4.99 -12.94
CA THR A 5 44.34 6.40 -12.81
C THR A 5 44.07 7.09 -14.16
N SER A 6 44.33 6.43 -15.30
CA SER A 6 44.17 7.01 -16.64
C SER A 6 42.83 6.70 -17.33
N ILE A 7 41.96 5.85 -16.76
CA ILE A 7 40.78 5.31 -17.46
C ILE A 7 39.46 6.02 -17.10
N LEU A 8 39.44 6.95 -16.13
CA LEU A 8 38.23 7.68 -15.74
C LEU A 8 38.42 9.21 -15.90
N PRO A 9 37.79 9.87 -16.90
CA PRO A 9 37.85 11.31 -17.09
C PRO A 9 36.93 12.07 -16.11
N PHE A 10 36.67 11.52 -14.91
CA PHE A 10 35.80 12.17 -13.92
C PHE A 10 36.41 13.45 -13.33
N LYS A 11 37.74 13.63 -13.42
CA LYS A 11 38.45 14.81 -12.92
C LYS A 11 38.29 16.06 -13.81
N GLN A 12 37.83 15.91 -15.05
CA GLN A 12 37.66 17.02 -16.00
C GLN A 12 36.24 17.59 -16.05
N LEU A 13 35.24 16.89 -15.49
CA LEU A 13 33.84 17.33 -15.45
C LEU A 13 33.47 18.20 -14.25
N LEU A 14 34.37 18.33 -13.26
CA LEU A 14 34.20 19.24 -12.13
C LEU A 14 34.91 20.57 -12.44
N PRO A 15 34.20 21.71 -12.49
CA PRO A 15 34.85 23.01 -12.63
C PRO A 15 35.87 23.19 -11.49
N GLN A 16 37.16 23.24 -11.82
CA GLN A 16 38.29 23.32 -10.88
C GLN A 16 38.35 24.61 -10.02
N LYS A 17 37.27 25.39 -9.95
CA LYS A 17 37.16 26.66 -9.19
C LYS A 17 35.92 26.75 -8.29
N LEU A 18 35.38 25.63 -7.82
CA LEU A 18 34.30 25.62 -6.83
C LEU A 18 34.86 25.39 -5.42
N SER A 19 34.46 26.22 -4.45
CA SER A 19 34.71 25.99 -3.02
C SER A 19 34.20 24.60 -2.60
N TYR A 20 34.83 23.97 -1.61
CA TYR A 20 34.49 22.62 -1.14
C TYR A 20 32.99 22.46 -0.83
N ASP A 21 32.38 23.46 -0.18
CA ASP A 21 30.93 23.48 0.13
C ASP A 21 30.05 23.49 -1.13
N LYS A 22 30.51 24.16 -2.19
CA LYS A 22 29.79 24.20 -3.47
C LYS A 22 29.91 22.86 -4.20
N GLN A 23 31.05 22.18 -4.10
CA GLN A 23 31.23 20.84 -4.66
C GLN A 23 30.34 19.81 -3.95
N GLU A 24 30.27 19.86 -2.61
CA GLU A 24 29.39 18.97 -1.84
C GLU A 24 27.90 19.22 -2.16
N THR A 25 27.51 20.48 -2.28
CA THR A 25 26.13 20.85 -2.65
C THR A 25 25.78 20.39 -4.07
N PHE A 26 26.71 20.55 -5.02
CA PHE A 26 26.54 20.06 -6.38
C PHE A 26 26.39 18.53 -6.41
N LEU A 27 27.22 17.79 -5.66
CA LEU A 27 27.13 16.33 -5.59
C LEU A 27 25.80 15.87 -4.97
N LYS A 28 25.35 16.53 -3.89
CA LYS A 28 24.03 16.26 -3.28
C LYS A 28 22.90 16.45 -4.29
N LEU A 29 22.90 17.57 -5.01
CA LEU A 29 21.88 17.87 -6.02
C LEU A 29 21.91 16.84 -7.17
N PHE A 30 23.11 16.49 -7.64
CA PHE A 30 23.28 15.52 -8.71
C PHE A 30 22.78 14.13 -8.33
N ILE A 31 23.09 13.65 -7.12
CA ILE A 31 22.63 12.35 -6.62
C ILE A 31 21.11 12.34 -6.47
N LEU A 32 20.51 13.39 -5.88
CA LEU A 32 19.06 13.47 -5.70
C LEU A 32 18.32 13.56 -7.05
N ALA A 33 18.83 14.35 -8.00
CA ALA A 33 18.27 14.45 -9.34
C ALA A 33 18.34 13.09 -10.06
N SER A 34 19.50 12.41 -10.00
CA SER A 34 19.68 11.09 -10.59
C SER A 34 18.77 10.05 -9.94
N ALA A 35 18.63 10.05 -8.61
CA ALA A 35 17.73 9.16 -7.89
C ALA A 35 16.26 9.41 -8.22
N GLY A 36 15.85 10.67 -8.38
CA GLY A 36 14.50 11.05 -8.79
C GLY A 36 14.16 10.62 -10.22
N ILE A 37 15.11 10.80 -11.16
CA ILE A 37 14.98 10.32 -12.54
C ILE A 37 14.93 8.79 -12.57
N LEU A 38 15.80 8.12 -11.80
CA LEU A 38 15.80 6.66 -11.71
C LEU A 38 14.47 6.14 -11.15
N ALA A 39 13.93 6.76 -10.10
CA ALA A 39 12.64 6.40 -9.54
C ALA A 39 11.50 6.49 -10.56
N PHE A 40 11.52 7.52 -11.41
CA PHE A 40 10.55 7.67 -12.49
C PHE A 40 10.76 6.61 -13.57
N ALA A 41 12.00 6.42 -14.04
CA ALA A 41 12.32 5.55 -15.16
C ALA A 41 12.06 4.06 -14.86
N THR A 42 12.37 3.58 -13.65
CA THR A 42 12.14 2.18 -13.26
C THR A 42 10.66 1.80 -13.23
N ARG A 43 9.74 2.77 -13.14
CA ARG A 43 8.30 2.51 -13.10
C ARG A 43 7.63 2.49 -14.48
N LEU A 44 8.37 2.73 -15.55
CA LEU A 44 7.84 2.83 -16.92
C LEU A 44 7.83 1.50 -17.68
N PHE A 45 8.31 0.39 -17.10
CA PHE A 45 8.43 -0.88 -17.83
C PHE A 45 7.09 -1.40 -18.39
N SER A 46 5.98 -1.21 -17.68
CA SER A 46 4.64 -1.59 -18.15
C SER A 46 4.24 -0.81 -19.41
N VAL A 47 4.39 0.52 -19.35
CA VAL A 47 4.05 1.44 -20.45
C VAL A 47 4.98 1.27 -21.65
N LEU A 48 6.24 0.90 -21.44
CA LEU A 48 7.21 0.67 -22.52
C LEU A 48 6.99 -0.67 -23.24
N ARG A 49 6.52 -1.69 -22.51
CA ARG A 49 6.29 -3.05 -23.07
C ARG A 49 4.91 -3.18 -23.72
N TYR A 50 3.92 -2.49 -23.17
CA TYR A 50 2.53 -2.53 -23.58
C TYR A 50 2.08 -1.13 -23.99
N GLU A 51 0.84 -0.78 -23.66
CA GLU A 51 0.25 0.52 -23.95
C GLU A 51 0.13 1.35 -22.66
N SER A 52 -0.03 2.66 -22.83
CA SER A 52 -0.37 3.58 -21.72
C SER A 52 -1.84 3.42 -21.32
N VAL A 53 -2.12 2.35 -20.58
CA VAL A 53 -3.46 2.01 -20.09
C VAL A 53 -3.40 1.81 -18.58
N ILE A 54 -4.55 1.96 -17.95
CA ILE A 54 -4.70 1.73 -16.51
C ILE A 54 -4.66 0.22 -16.24
N HIS A 55 -3.95 -0.17 -15.19
CA HIS A 55 -3.77 -1.57 -14.80
C HIS A 55 -4.61 -1.88 -13.55
N GLU A 56 -4.76 -3.18 -13.27
CA GLU A 56 -5.55 -3.71 -12.14
C GLU A 56 -7.06 -3.43 -12.25
N PHE A 57 -7.81 -3.82 -11.23
CA PHE A 57 -9.27 -3.65 -11.20
C PHE A 57 -9.67 -2.33 -10.52
N ASP A 58 -9.05 -2.01 -9.38
CA ASP A 58 -9.38 -0.86 -8.54
C ASP A 58 -9.16 0.51 -9.20
N PRO A 59 -8.05 0.74 -9.94
CA PRO A 59 -7.77 2.05 -10.56
C PRO A 59 -8.80 2.53 -11.59
N TYR A 60 -9.62 1.64 -12.16
CA TYR A 60 -10.67 2.02 -13.12
C TYR A 60 -11.76 2.89 -12.49
N PHE A 61 -12.10 2.63 -11.23
CA PHE A 61 -13.03 3.46 -10.48
C PHE A 61 -12.44 4.85 -10.19
N ASN A 62 -11.17 4.89 -9.76
CA ASN A 62 -10.46 6.14 -9.53
C ASN A 62 -10.37 6.98 -10.81
N TYR A 63 -10.14 6.34 -11.96
CA TYR A 63 -10.11 7.04 -13.24
C TYR A 63 -11.48 7.59 -13.66
N ARG A 64 -12.54 6.78 -13.55
CA ARG A 64 -13.91 7.22 -13.87
C ARG A 64 -14.33 8.42 -13.02
N THR A 65 -14.01 8.37 -11.73
CA THR A 65 -14.31 9.45 -10.77
C THR A 65 -13.48 10.71 -11.06
N THR A 66 -12.19 10.58 -11.40
CA THR A 66 -11.35 11.70 -11.82
C THR A 66 -11.85 12.34 -13.13
N LYS A 67 -12.27 11.52 -14.10
CA LYS A 67 -12.86 12.02 -15.34
C LYS A 67 -14.13 12.83 -15.08
N PHE A 68 -15.02 12.31 -14.23
CA PHE A 68 -16.23 13.03 -13.83
C PHE A 68 -15.90 14.36 -13.13
N LEU A 69 -14.91 14.37 -12.24
CA LEU A 69 -14.44 15.58 -11.56
C LEU A 69 -13.91 16.64 -12.54
N THR A 70 -13.20 16.24 -13.60
CA THR A 70 -12.67 17.17 -14.60
C THR A 70 -13.74 17.70 -15.55
N ASP A 71 -14.77 16.92 -15.85
CA ASP A 71 -15.81 17.26 -16.82
C ASP A 71 -16.94 18.09 -16.17
N GLU A 72 -17.40 17.70 -14.98
CA GLU A 72 -18.58 18.30 -14.29
C GLU A 72 -18.21 19.26 -13.14
N GLY A 73 -16.95 19.23 -12.70
CA GLY A 73 -16.43 20.09 -11.63
C GLY A 73 -16.62 19.56 -10.21
N PHE A 74 -16.04 20.28 -9.23
CA PHE A 74 -15.90 19.79 -7.85
C PHE A 74 -17.22 19.69 -7.07
N TYR A 75 -18.14 20.66 -7.22
CA TYR A 75 -19.41 20.64 -6.48
C TYR A 75 -20.34 19.53 -6.95
N SER A 76 -20.41 19.30 -8.26
CA SER A 76 -21.15 18.19 -8.86
C SER A 76 -20.57 16.85 -8.41
N PHE A 77 -19.24 16.73 -8.37
CA PHE A 77 -18.55 15.55 -7.86
C PHE A 77 -18.85 15.28 -6.38
N HIS A 78 -18.84 16.30 -5.53
CA HIS A 78 -19.11 16.13 -4.10
C HIS A 78 -20.53 15.61 -3.81
N ASN A 79 -21.50 16.00 -4.63
CA ASN A 79 -22.90 15.57 -4.51
C ASN A 79 -23.27 14.44 -5.49
N TRP A 80 -22.28 13.75 -6.07
CA TRP A 80 -22.54 12.76 -7.11
C TRP A 80 -23.17 11.48 -6.55
N PHE A 81 -24.35 11.16 -7.08
CA PHE A 81 -25.01 9.86 -6.95
C PHE A 81 -24.85 9.08 -8.24
N ASP A 82 -24.20 7.92 -8.19
CA ASP A 82 -24.01 7.02 -9.33
C ASP A 82 -25.12 5.97 -9.33
N ASP A 83 -25.98 6.06 -10.33
CA ASP A 83 -27.09 5.14 -10.60
C ASP A 83 -26.65 3.90 -11.42
N ARG A 84 -25.44 3.93 -12.00
CA ARG A 84 -24.90 2.83 -12.82
C ARG A 84 -24.20 1.74 -12.01
N ALA A 85 -23.97 1.95 -10.72
CA ALA A 85 -23.35 0.98 -9.83
C ALA A 85 -24.30 0.58 -8.70
N TRP A 86 -24.19 -0.66 -8.23
CA TRP A 86 -25.07 -1.22 -7.20
C TRP A 86 -26.56 -1.15 -7.54
N TYR A 87 -26.97 -1.51 -8.75
CA TYR A 87 -28.40 -1.65 -9.04
C TYR A 87 -29.02 -2.71 -8.11
N PRO A 88 -30.17 -2.43 -7.46
CA PRO A 88 -31.07 -1.26 -7.59
C PRO A 88 -30.85 -0.12 -6.57
N LEU A 89 -29.82 -0.20 -5.72
CA LEU A 89 -29.55 0.72 -4.62
C LEU A 89 -28.94 2.06 -5.07
N GLY A 90 -28.01 2.02 -6.03
CA GLY A 90 -27.14 3.14 -6.37
C GLY A 90 -26.03 3.39 -5.33
N ARG A 91 -25.07 4.25 -5.67
CA ARG A 91 -23.94 4.60 -4.79
C ARG A 91 -23.71 6.11 -4.71
N ILE A 92 -23.71 6.66 -3.50
CA ILE A 92 -23.30 8.06 -3.26
C ILE A 92 -21.77 8.13 -3.30
N ILE A 93 -21.18 8.64 -4.37
CA ILE A 93 -19.73 8.59 -4.54
C ILE A 93 -19.03 9.63 -3.67
N GLY A 94 -19.46 10.89 -3.70
CA GLY A 94 -18.78 11.97 -2.98
C GLY A 94 -18.66 11.76 -1.46
N GLY A 95 -19.56 10.98 -0.86
CA GLY A 95 -19.52 10.61 0.55
C GLY A 95 -18.87 9.26 0.87
N THR A 96 -18.57 8.42 -0.13
CA THR A 96 -18.07 7.04 0.08
C THR A 96 -16.63 6.83 -0.37
N ILE A 97 -15.90 7.89 -0.70
CA ILE A 97 -14.52 7.82 -1.21
C ILE A 97 -13.59 8.84 -0.56
N TYR A 98 -12.30 8.58 -0.69
CA TYR A 98 -11.23 9.52 -0.36
C TYR A 98 -10.93 10.39 -1.59
N PRO A 99 -11.21 11.71 -1.59
CA PRO A 99 -11.13 12.55 -2.80
C PRO A 99 -9.71 13.01 -3.17
N GLY A 100 -8.71 12.75 -2.32
CA GLY A 100 -7.36 13.32 -2.43
C GLY A 100 -6.65 12.95 -3.73
N LEU A 101 -6.77 11.71 -4.19
CA LEU A 101 -6.17 11.24 -5.43
C LEU A 101 -6.77 11.96 -6.66
N MET A 102 -8.11 12.04 -6.72
CA MET A 102 -8.84 12.64 -7.83
C MET A 102 -8.59 14.15 -7.91
N VAL A 103 -8.67 14.84 -6.76
CA VAL A 103 -8.42 16.29 -6.68
C VAL A 103 -6.99 16.63 -7.09
N THR A 104 -6.01 15.80 -6.72
CA THR A 104 -4.60 16.02 -7.10
C THR A 104 -4.40 15.87 -8.60
N SER A 105 -4.98 14.82 -9.22
CA SER A 105 -4.93 14.65 -10.67
C SER A 105 -5.63 15.77 -11.42
N ALA A 106 -6.82 16.18 -10.97
CA ALA A 106 -7.56 17.28 -11.58
C ALA A 106 -6.80 18.61 -11.45
N ALA A 107 -6.21 18.90 -10.30
CA ALA A 107 -5.40 20.10 -10.10
C ALA A 107 -4.17 20.12 -11.03
N LEU A 108 -3.48 18.97 -11.18
CA LEU A 108 -2.35 18.84 -12.11
C LEU A 108 -2.80 19.03 -13.57
N TYR A 109 -3.95 18.46 -13.93
CA TYR A 109 -4.54 18.61 -15.26
C TYR A 109 -4.90 20.07 -15.59
N HIS A 110 -5.55 20.77 -14.67
CA HIS A 110 -5.88 22.19 -14.84
C HIS A 110 -4.62 23.06 -14.86
N ALA A 111 -3.60 22.76 -14.06
CA ALA A 111 -2.32 23.46 -14.09
C ALA A 111 -1.61 23.29 -15.44
N LEU A 112 -1.57 22.08 -15.99
CA LEU A 112 -0.98 21.81 -17.32
C LEU A 112 -1.73 22.54 -18.44
N ARG A 113 -3.07 22.55 -18.39
CA ARG A 113 -3.90 23.32 -19.32
C ARG A 113 -3.69 24.82 -19.20
N TRP A 114 -3.46 25.34 -17.99
CA TRP A 114 -3.12 26.75 -17.80
C TRP A 114 -1.83 27.14 -18.53
N PHE A 115 -0.84 26.23 -18.54
CA PHE A 115 0.39 26.37 -19.35
C PHE A 115 0.23 25.98 -20.83
N HIS A 116 -1.00 25.75 -21.32
CA HIS A 116 -1.31 25.37 -22.70
C HIS A 116 -0.69 24.03 -23.14
N ILE A 117 -0.40 23.14 -22.20
CA ILE A 117 0.06 21.78 -22.45
C ILE A 117 -1.18 20.87 -22.42
N THR A 118 -1.77 20.61 -23.59
CA THR A 118 -3.00 19.82 -23.72
C THR A 118 -2.71 18.32 -23.66
N ILE A 119 -2.68 17.76 -22.46
CA ILE A 119 -2.55 16.32 -22.21
C ILE A 119 -3.92 15.74 -21.86
N ASP A 120 -4.21 14.52 -22.30
CA ASP A 120 -5.43 13.80 -21.92
C ASP A 120 -5.41 13.36 -20.45
N ILE A 121 -6.57 13.35 -19.79
CA ILE A 121 -6.68 13.04 -18.36
C ILE A 121 -6.19 11.63 -18.03
N ARG A 122 -6.35 10.68 -18.96
CA ARG A 122 -5.82 9.32 -18.84
C ARG A 122 -4.31 9.31 -18.64
N ASN A 123 -3.57 10.08 -19.44
CA ASN A 123 -2.11 10.14 -19.35
C ASN A 123 -1.65 10.76 -18.03
N VAL A 124 -2.37 11.79 -17.53
CA VAL A 124 -2.11 12.37 -16.21
C VAL A 124 -2.28 11.30 -15.12
N CYS A 125 -3.34 10.50 -15.16
CA CYS A 125 -3.58 9.43 -14.20
C CYS A 125 -2.52 8.33 -14.27
N VAL A 126 -2.10 7.91 -15.48
CA VAL A 126 -1.08 6.87 -15.69
C VAL A 126 0.30 7.27 -15.13
N PHE A 127 0.70 8.53 -15.32
CA PHE A 127 2.04 9.01 -14.91
C PHE A 127 2.09 9.66 -13.52
N LEU A 128 0.96 9.72 -12.81
CA LEU A 128 0.88 10.32 -11.48
C LEU A 128 1.73 9.57 -10.44
N ALA A 129 1.63 8.24 -10.36
CA ALA A 129 2.36 7.44 -9.37
C ALA A 129 3.90 7.54 -9.55
N PRO A 130 4.47 7.43 -10.77
CA PRO A 130 5.89 7.70 -11.00
C PRO A 130 6.34 9.11 -10.57
N LEU A 131 5.52 10.14 -10.84
CA LEU A 131 5.83 11.51 -10.44
C LEU A 131 5.90 11.65 -8.90
N PHE A 132 4.92 11.11 -8.19
CA PHE A 132 4.90 11.13 -6.73
C PHE A 132 6.03 10.29 -6.13
N SER A 133 6.43 9.20 -6.77
CA SER A 133 7.61 8.44 -6.35
C SER A 133 8.90 9.26 -6.39
N SER A 134 9.11 10.08 -7.42
CA SER A 134 10.24 11.01 -7.46
C SER A 134 10.20 12.03 -6.31
N PHE A 135 9.01 12.49 -5.89
CA PHE A 135 8.87 13.32 -4.70
C PHE A 135 9.12 12.54 -3.40
N THR A 136 8.71 11.28 -3.31
CA THR A 136 8.98 10.38 -2.18
C THR A 136 10.49 10.25 -1.91
N VAL A 137 11.33 10.19 -2.96
CA VAL A 137 12.80 10.17 -2.83
C VAL A 137 13.31 11.42 -2.09
N ILE A 138 12.82 12.59 -2.46
CA ILE A 138 13.21 13.87 -1.84
C ILE A 138 12.77 13.92 -0.37
N VAL A 139 11.53 13.52 -0.07
CA VAL A 139 11.02 13.53 1.30
C VAL A 139 11.76 12.53 2.18
N THR A 140 12.12 11.36 1.63
CA THR A 140 12.91 10.34 2.33
C THR A 140 14.31 10.84 2.69
N TYR A 141 14.94 11.58 1.77
CA TYR A 141 16.19 12.27 2.03
C TYR A 141 16.05 13.25 3.20
N LEU A 142 15.01 14.09 3.19
CA LEU A 142 14.76 15.09 4.23
C LEU A 142 14.50 14.45 5.60
N LEU A 143 13.69 13.39 5.64
CA LEU A 143 13.39 12.64 6.87
C LEU A 143 14.66 12.01 7.46
N THR A 144 15.43 11.31 6.64
CA THR A 144 16.64 10.60 7.10
C THR A 144 17.76 11.57 7.48
N LYS A 145 17.85 12.72 6.79
CA LYS A 145 18.78 13.79 7.15
C LYS A 145 18.50 14.32 8.55
N GLU A 146 17.23 14.41 8.95
CA GLU A 146 16.87 14.79 10.31
C GLU A 146 17.25 13.70 11.32
N LEU A 147 17.11 12.42 11.00
CA LEU A 147 17.45 11.36 11.97
C LEU A 147 18.95 11.32 12.30
N ARG A 148 19.82 11.53 11.31
CA ARG A 148 21.27 11.41 11.52
C ARG A 148 22.11 12.41 10.73
N ASN A 149 22.45 12.08 9.48
CA ASN A 149 23.42 12.80 8.66
C ASN A 149 22.95 12.88 7.20
N THR A 150 23.50 13.83 6.45
CA THR A 150 23.25 14.01 5.01
C THR A 150 23.64 12.77 4.19
N SER A 151 24.72 12.07 4.56
CA SER A 151 25.17 10.84 3.87
C SER A 151 24.14 9.72 3.97
N ALA A 152 23.58 9.50 5.17
CA ALA A 152 22.55 8.49 5.40
C ALA A 152 21.29 8.81 4.60
N GLY A 153 20.92 10.10 4.50
CA GLY A 153 19.79 10.52 3.69
C GLY A 153 19.97 10.29 2.20
N LEU A 154 21.17 10.49 1.65
CA LEU A 154 21.43 10.20 0.24
C LEU A 154 21.33 8.69 -0.05
N VAL A 155 21.88 7.86 0.84
CA VAL A 155 21.77 6.39 0.70
C VAL A 155 20.31 5.95 0.77
N ALA A 156 19.54 6.41 1.77
CA ALA A 156 18.13 6.08 1.91
C ALA A 156 17.29 6.51 0.69
N ALA A 157 17.58 7.69 0.13
CA ALA A 157 16.94 8.21 -1.07
C ALA A 157 17.23 7.34 -2.32
N CYS A 158 18.46 6.86 -2.48
CA CYS A 158 18.82 5.95 -3.56
C CYS A 158 18.23 4.54 -3.37
N LEU A 159 18.00 4.09 -2.15
CA LEU A 159 17.38 2.77 -1.89
C LEU A 159 15.89 2.81 -2.19
N ILE A 160 15.16 3.84 -1.74
CA ILE A 160 13.71 3.93 -1.94
C ILE A 160 13.32 4.19 -3.40
N SER A 161 14.21 4.76 -4.23
CA SER A 161 13.92 5.00 -5.64
C SER A 161 13.68 3.70 -6.42
N ILE A 162 14.35 2.60 -6.03
CA ILE A 162 14.34 1.32 -6.74
C ILE A 162 13.71 0.16 -5.95
N VAL A 163 13.27 0.38 -4.70
CA VAL A 163 12.79 -0.71 -3.84
C VAL A 163 11.54 -1.41 -4.43
N PRO A 164 11.58 -2.73 -4.69
CA PRO A 164 10.47 -3.46 -5.31
C PRO A 164 9.16 -3.40 -4.53
N GLY A 165 9.23 -3.50 -3.19
CA GLY A 165 8.05 -3.43 -2.33
C GLY A 165 7.26 -2.12 -2.44
N TYR A 166 7.88 -1.00 -2.83
CA TYR A 166 7.17 0.25 -3.16
C TYR A 166 6.76 0.30 -4.63
N ILE A 167 7.60 -0.22 -5.54
CA ILE A 167 7.32 -0.23 -6.98
C ILE A 167 6.06 -1.03 -7.30
N SER A 168 5.81 -2.15 -6.63
CA SER A 168 4.67 -3.05 -6.90
C SER A 168 3.31 -2.35 -6.98
N ARG A 169 3.09 -1.28 -6.19
CA ARG A 169 1.86 -0.45 -6.19
C ARG A 169 2.07 0.98 -6.65
N SER A 170 3.20 1.28 -7.31
CA SER A 170 3.51 2.60 -7.86
C SER A 170 4.01 2.56 -9.31
N VAL A 171 3.79 1.45 -10.02
CA VAL A 171 4.09 1.31 -11.45
C VAL A 171 3.23 2.28 -12.27
N ALA A 172 3.77 2.77 -13.38
CA ALA A 172 2.99 3.57 -14.32
C ALA A 172 1.76 2.78 -14.81
N GLY A 173 0.58 3.40 -14.75
CA GLY A 173 -0.71 2.76 -15.05
C GLY A 173 -1.46 2.25 -13.82
N SER A 174 -0.81 2.04 -12.69
CA SER A 174 -1.47 1.74 -11.41
C SER A 174 -1.92 3.05 -10.74
N TYR A 175 -3.12 3.53 -11.11
CA TYR A 175 -3.72 4.76 -10.57
C TYR A 175 -4.50 4.45 -9.28
N ASP A 176 -3.77 4.04 -8.25
CA ASP A 176 -4.31 3.75 -6.92
C ASP A 176 -3.85 4.78 -5.87
N ASN A 177 -4.56 4.81 -4.74
CA ASN A 177 -4.38 5.77 -3.66
C ASN A 177 -3.00 5.67 -2.99
N GLU A 178 -2.46 4.45 -2.94
CA GLU A 178 -1.16 4.07 -2.37
C GLU A 178 0.00 4.87 -2.95
N GLY A 179 -0.06 5.21 -4.24
CA GLY A 179 0.99 5.94 -4.95
C GLY A 179 1.27 7.32 -4.34
N ILE A 180 0.20 8.05 -3.98
CA ILE A 180 0.28 9.34 -3.27
C ILE A 180 0.44 9.14 -1.76
N ALA A 181 -0.22 8.13 -1.19
CA ALA A 181 -0.29 7.93 0.25
C ALA A 181 1.10 7.80 0.90
N ILE A 182 2.04 7.09 0.27
CA ILE A 182 3.39 6.92 0.81
C ILE A 182 4.17 8.24 0.86
N PHE A 183 4.01 9.08 -0.16
CA PHE A 183 4.56 10.44 -0.15
C PHE A 183 3.99 11.26 1.02
N CYS A 184 2.66 11.27 1.17
CA CYS A 184 1.96 12.00 2.24
C CYS A 184 2.37 11.51 3.64
N MET A 185 2.51 10.21 3.80
CA MET A 185 2.93 9.58 5.04
C MET A 185 4.33 10.04 5.44
N LEU A 186 5.30 9.96 4.52
CA LEU A 186 6.67 10.39 4.80
C LEU A 186 6.77 11.89 5.01
N LEU A 187 5.96 12.68 4.30
CA LEU A 187 5.91 14.14 4.50
C LEU A 187 5.39 14.48 5.90
N THR A 188 4.36 13.78 6.36
CA THR A 188 3.82 13.92 7.71
C THR A 188 4.85 13.54 8.76
N TYR A 189 5.54 12.41 8.60
CA TYR A 189 6.61 12.00 9.53
C TYR A 189 7.81 12.95 9.55
N TYR A 190 8.21 13.48 8.40
CA TYR A 190 9.26 14.49 8.32
C TYR A 190 8.88 15.75 9.12
N LEU A 191 7.67 16.28 8.88
CA LEU A 191 7.18 17.47 9.56
C LEU A 191 6.96 17.22 11.05
N TRP A 192 6.52 16.03 11.45
CA TRP A 192 6.40 15.62 12.84
C TRP A 192 7.74 15.60 13.57
N ILE A 193 8.76 14.94 13.00
CA ILE A 193 10.11 14.91 13.58
C ILE A 193 10.68 16.34 13.69
N LYS A 194 10.48 17.16 12.67
CA LYS A 194 10.93 18.56 12.66
C LYS A 194 10.21 19.41 13.70
N ALA A 195 8.91 19.17 13.89
CA ALA A 195 8.11 19.83 14.92
C ALA A 195 8.63 19.51 16.31
N ILE A 196 8.89 18.23 16.63
CA ILE A 196 9.42 17.81 17.94
C ILE A 196 10.78 18.45 18.24
N LYS A 197 11.70 18.40 17.27
CA LYS A 197 13.05 18.98 17.45
C LYS A 197 13.03 20.48 17.71
N THR A 198 12.21 21.20 16.93
CA THR A 198 12.15 22.66 16.97
C THR A 198 11.26 23.17 18.12
N GLY A 199 10.18 22.44 18.44
CA GLY A 199 9.16 22.86 19.39
C GLY A 199 8.28 24.02 18.89
N SER A 200 8.12 24.17 17.58
CA SER A 200 7.36 25.30 16.99
C SER A 200 5.94 24.88 16.59
N ILE A 201 4.99 25.76 16.90
CA ILE A 201 3.57 25.65 16.51
C ILE A 201 3.43 25.62 14.98
N MET A 202 4.23 26.41 14.26
CA MET A 202 4.17 26.47 12.79
C MET A 202 4.44 25.12 12.15
N TRP A 203 5.51 24.43 12.56
CA TRP A 203 5.84 23.08 12.05
C TRP A 203 4.77 22.06 12.42
N SER A 204 4.14 22.21 13.58
CA SER A 204 3.05 21.34 14.04
C SER A 204 1.77 21.56 13.24
N ALA A 205 1.43 22.80 12.89
CA ALA A 205 0.31 23.13 12.02
C ALA A 205 0.56 22.64 10.57
N SER A 206 1.78 22.80 10.05
CA SER A 206 2.16 22.20 8.76
C SER A 206 2.06 20.67 8.78
N CYS A 207 2.45 20.03 9.89
CA CYS A 207 2.28 18.59 10.08
C CYS A 207 0.79 18.19 10.05
N ALA A 208 -0.08 18.95 10.72
CA ALA A 208 -1.52 18.71 10.69
C ALA A 208 -2.14 18.89 9.29
N LEU A 209 -1.65 19.85 8.49
CA LEU A 209 -2.05 20.01 7.09
C LEU A 209 -1.59 18.84 6.21
N ALA A 210 -0.36 18.34 6.40
CA ALA A 210 0.12 17.15 5.72
C ALA A 210 -0.68 15.89 6.11
N TYR A 211 -1.05 15.79 7.39
CA TYR A 211 -1.93 14.74 7.88
C TYR A 211 -3.34 14.85 7.27
N PHE A 212 -3.91 16.06 7.14
CA PHE A 212 -5.18 16.25 6.44
C PHE A 212 -5.11 15.78 4.98
N TYR A 213 -4.03 16.11 4.27
CA TYR A 213 -3.83 15.62 2.91
C TYR A 213 -3.72 14.08 2.86
N MET A 214 -3.06 13.48 3.84
CA MET A 214 -3.03 12.03 4.01
C MET A 214 -4.41 11.41 4.25
N VAL A 215 -5.20 11.97 5.17
CA VAL A 215 -6.59 11.55 5.47
C VAL A 215 -7.45 11.63 4.22
N SER A 216 -7.28 12.68 3.42
CA SER A 216 -8.02 12.83 2.16
C SER A 216 -7.61 11.83 1.08
N SER A 217 -6.40 11.25 1.16
CA SER A 217 -5.81 10.41 0.11
C SER A 217 -5.98 8.91 0.37
N TRP A 218 -5.79 8.44 1.62
CA TRP A 218 -5.79 7.01 1.92
C TRP A 218 -6.24 6.68 3.34
N GLY A 219 -6.95 5.55 3.48
CA GLY A 219 -7.47 5.05 4.77
C GLY A 219 -6.42 4.67 5.80
N GLY A 220 -5.15 4.50 5.41
CA GLY A 220 -4.06 4.26 6.36
C GLY A 220 -3.66 5.46 7.21
N TYR A 221 -4.39 6.58 7.15
CA TYR A 221 -4.25 7.68 8.12
C TYR A 221 -4.44 7.22 9.58
N VAL A 222 -5.21 6.14 9.79
CA VAL A 222 -5.39 5.48 11.10
C VAL A 222 -4.07 4.94 11.65
N PHE A 223 -3.16 4.50 10.78
CA PHE A 223 -1.82 4.07 11.21
C PHE A 223 -1.02 5.26 11.76
N LEU A 224 -1.04 6.41 11.07
CA LEU A 224 -0.30 7.60 11.50
C LEU A 224 -0.81 8.15 12.82
N ILE A 225 -2.14 8.25 12.98
CA ILE A 225 -2.76 8.80 14.19
C ILE A 225 -2.60 7.87 15.40
N ASN A 226 -2.27 6.60 15.22
CA ASN A 226 -1.93 5.69 16.32
C ASN A 226 -0.42 5.66 16.60
N LEU A 227 0.42 5.79 15.57
CA LEU A 227 1.87 5.78 15.72
C LEU A 227 2.40 7.04 16.42
N ILE A 228 1.86 8.22 16.08
CA ILE A 228 2.28 9.50 16.68
C ILE A 228 2.03 9.53 18.21
N PRO A 229 0.84 9.20 18.71
CA PRO A 229 0.59 9.09 20.15
C PRO A 229 1.41 7.98 20.81
N LEU A 230 1.58 6.83 20.18
CA LEU A 230 2.42 5.75 20.72
C LEU A 230 3.86 6.23 20.95
N HIS A 231 4.38 7.02 20.02
CA HIS A 231 5.67 7.68 20.19
C HIS A 231 5.69 8.67 21.37
N VAL A 232 4.66 9.50 21.52
CA VAL A 232 4.57 10.45 22.66
C VAL A 232 4.47 9.70 24.00
N LEU A 233 3.72 8.60 24.06
CA LEU A 233 3.67 7.73 25.24
C LEU A 233 5.04 7.11 25.56
N ALA A 234 5.76 6.64 24.55
CA ALA A 234 7.12 6.12 24.75
C ALA A 234 8.08 7.21 25.26
N LEU A 235 7.94 8.46 24.80
CA LEU A 235 8.71 9.59 25.33
C LEU A 235 8.35 9.91 26.79
N MET A 236 7.09 9.77 27.18
CA MET A 236 6.68 9.88 28.59
C MET A 236 7.29 8.77 29.46
N PHE A 237 7.21 7.51 29.03
CA PHE A 237 7.75 6.37 29.79
C PHE A 237 9.27 6.40 29.92
N THR A 238 9.97 6.88 28.90
CA THR A 238 11.44 7.03 28.93
C THR A 238 11.90 8.27 29.70
N GLY A 239 10.98 9.12 30.17
CA GLY A 239 11.29 10.34 30.92
C GLY A 239 11.82 11.50 30.07
N HIS A 240 11.74 11.41 28.73
CA HIS A 240 12.17 12.46 27.80
C HIS A 240 11.06 13.47 27.48
N PHE A 241 9.98 13.51 28.27
CA PHE A 241 8.89 14.44 28.03
C PHE A 241 9.34 15.89 28.26
N SER A 242 9.01 16.77 27.32
CA SER A 242 9.42 18.17 27.32
C SER A 242 8.28 19.06 26.82
N HIS A 243 8.31 20.35 27.17
CA HIS A 243 7.37 21.35 26.66
C HIS A 243 7.32 21.39 25.11
N ARG A 244 8.44 21.06 24.43
CA ARG A 244 8.46 20.99 22.96
C ARG A 244 7.52 19.92 22.42
N ILE A 245 7.51 18.74 23.06
CA ILE A 245 6.66 17.61 22.69
C ILE A 245 5.21 17.94 23.01
N TYR A 246 4.95 18.55 24.18
CA TYR A 246 3.61 19.00 24.57
C TYR A 246 3.00 19.97 23.54
N VAL A 247 3.73 21.03 23.19
CA VAL A 247 3.26 22.04 22.21
C VAL A 247 3.04 21.39 20.84
N SER A 248 3.97 20.53 20.42
CA SER A 248 3.89 19.90 19.10
C SER A 248 2.71 18.94 18.98
N TYR A 249 2.55 18.04 19.95
CA TYR A 249 1.48 17.04 19.95
C TYR A 249 0.10 17.67 20.16
N SER A 250 -0.04 18.61 21.12
CA SER A 250 -1.33 19.23 21.40
C SER A 250 -1.85 20.03 20.20
N THR A 251 -0.96 20.79 19.54
CA THR A 251 -1.31 21.55 18.32
C THR A 251 -1.68 20.61 17.18
N PHE A 252 -0.86 19.57 16.95
CA PHE A 252 -1.10 18.58 15.90
C PHE A 252 -2.44 17.87 16.09
N TYR A 253 -2.74 17.42 17.31
CA TYR A 253 -3.96 16.69 17.61
C TYR A 253 -5.21 17.55 17.35
N ILE A 254 -5.28 18.76 17.93
CA ILE A 254 -6.47 19.62 17.79
C ILE A 254 -6.73 19.98 16.33
N ILE A 255 -5.71 20.48 15.62
CA ILE A 255 -5.86 20.89 14.22
C ILE A 255 -6.12 19.67 13.33
N GLY A 256 -5.36 18.59 13.54
CA GLY A 256 -5.45 17.37 12.75
C GLY A 256 -6.82 16.70 12.86
N THR A 257 -7.40 16.63 14.06
CA THR A 257 -8.74 16.04 14.26
C THR A 257 -9.83 16.92 13.66
N ILE A 258 -9.78 18.25 13.81
CA ILE A 258 -10.78 19.13 13.19
C ILE A 258 -10.75 19.04 11.67
N LEU A 259 -9.55 18.99 11.09
CA LEU A 259 -9.37 18.85 9.65
C LEU A 259 -9.81 17.47 9.14
N SER A 260 -9.51 16.39 9.87
CA SER A 260 -9.92 15.04 9.44
C SER A 260 -11.43 14.88 9.41
N MET A 261 -12.16 15.54 10.33
CA MET A 261 -13.64 15.53 10.33
C MET A 261 -14.27 16.22 9.11
N GLN A 262 -13.53 17.06 8.36
CA GLN A 262 -14.07 17.74 7.18
C GLN A 262 -14.23 16.81 5.97
N ILE A 263 -13.57 15.65 5.97
CA ILE A 263 -13.72 14.67 4.89
C ILE A 263 -15.03 13.91 5.11
N SER A 264 -15.98 14.02 4.19
CA SER A 264 -17.33 13.44 4.32
C SER A 264 -17.33 11.94 4.62
N PHE A 265 -16.38 11.19 4.06
CA PHE A 265 -16.22 9.76 4.33
C PHE A 265 -15.82 9.45 5.79
N VAL A 266 -15.01 10.32 6.38
CA VAL A 266 -14.52 10.19 7.76
C VAL A 266 -15.56 10.72 8.75
N GLY A 267 -16.15 11.88 8.47
CA GLY A 267 -17.19 12.49 9.29
C GLY A 267 -16.81 12.53 10.78
N PHE A 268 -17.63 11.91 11.64
CA PHE A 268 -17.41 11.86 13.09
C PHE A 268 -16.67 10.61 13.59
N GLN A 269 -16.12 9.78 12.69
CA GLN A 269 -15.32 8.62 13.08
C GLN A 269 -14.16 8.95 14.04
N PRO A 270 -13.45 10.10 13.93
CA PRO A 270 -12.37 10.43 14.85
C PRO A 270 -12.76 10.55 16.33
N VAL A 271 -14.05 10.78 16.60
CA VAL A 271 -14.59 10.90 17.97
C VAL A 271 -15.31 9.63 18.40
N GLN A 272 -16.01 8.97 17.47
CA GLN A 272 -16.89 7.84 17.78
C GLN A 272 -16.18 6.47 17.69
N SER A 273 -15.14 6.36 16.85
CA SER A 273 -14.42 5.12 16.62
C SER A 273 -13.39 4.84 17.72
N SER A 274 -13.28 3.58 18.12
CA SER A 274 -12.25 3.12 19.04
C SER A 274 -10.83 3.27 18.50
N GLU A 275 -10.69 3.32 17.17
CA GLU A 275 -9.39 3.38 16.48
C GLU A 275 -8.61 4.66 16.76
N HIS A 276 -9.29 5.74 17.18
CA HIS A 276 -8.67 7.03 17.45
C HIS A 276 -8.58 7.34 18.94
N MET A 277 -9.05 6.42 19.80
CA MET A 277 -9.03 6.58 21.25
C MET A 277 -7.62 6.67 21.81
N LEU A 278 -6.62 6.02 21.19
CA LEU A 278 -5.23 6.14 21.62
C LEU A 278 -4.74 7.60 21.51
N ALA A 279 -5.11 8.30 20.45
CA ALA A 279 -4.76 9.71 20.28
C ALA A 279 -5.47 10.59 21.31
N PHE A 280 -6.77 10.37 21.54
CA PHE A 280 -7.50 11.10 22.58
C PHE A 280 -6.95 10.84 23.99
N GLY A 281 -6.66 9.58 24.31
CA GLY A 281 -6.11 9.16 25.60
C GLY A 281 -4.74 9.78 25.86
N THR A 282 -3.83 9.73 24.89
CA THR A 282 -2.51 10.36 25.00
C THR A 282 -2.61 11.88 25.09
N PHE A 283 -3.57 12.51 24.39
CA PHE A 283 -3.83 13.95 24.53
C PHE A 283 -4.25 14.29 25.97
N GLY A 284 -5.22 13.56 26.53
CA GLY A 284 -5.61 13.73 27.93
C GLY A 284 -4.44 13.54 28.91
N LEU A 285 -3.63 12.50 28.70
CA LEU A 285 -2.43 12.26 29.51
C LEU A 285 -1.39 13.38 29.39
N CYS A 286 -1.19 13.96 28.21
CA CYS A 286 -0.29 15.10 28.02
C CYS A 286 -0.72 16.32 28.85
N GLN A 287 -2.02 16.62 28.87
CA GLN A 287 -2.58 17.72 29.66
C GLN A 287 -2.40 17.47 31.15
N LEU A 288 -2.73 16.26 31.62
CA LEU A 288 -2.58 15.87 33.02
C LEU A 288 -1.12 15.92 33.47
N PHE A 289 -0.21 15.31 32.70
CA PHE A 289 1.22 15.29 33.03
C PHE A 289 1.79 16.70 33.13
N SER A 290 1.51 17.55 32.15
CA SER A 290 2.00 18.94 32.14
C SER A 290 1.39 19.78 33.27
N PHE A 291 0.12 19.56 33.60
CA PHE A 291 -0.53 20.22 34.72
C PHE A 291 0.07 19.79 36.07
N VAL A 292 0.31 18.49 36.25
CA VAL A 292 0.95 17.94 37.46
C VAL A 292 2.36 18.49 37.63
N GLU A 293 3.14 18.56 36.56
CA GLU A 293 4.49 19.14 36.58
C GLU A 293 4.46 20.64 36.93
N TYR A 294 3.52 21.40 36.36
CA TYR A 294 3.31 22.80 36.71
C TYR A 294 2.94 22.98 38.19
N VAL A 295 2.00 22.20 38.71
CA VAL A 295 1.58 22.25 40.12
C VAL A 295 2.74 21.86 41.06
N LYS A 296 3.50 20.82 40.69
CA LYS A 296 4.70 20.40 41.43
C LYS A 296 5.76 21.51 41.50
N SER A 297 5.89 22.33 40.45
CA SER A 297 6.82 23.47 40.45
C SER A 297 6.43 24.62 41.38
N LYS A 298 5.15 24.70 41.79
CA LYS A 298 4.60 25.79 42.60
C LYS A 298 4.37 25.42 44.07
N LEU A 299 4.35 24.13 44.41
CA LEU A 299 4.04 23.63 45.75
C LEU A 299 5.26 23.02 46.44
N THR A 300 5.22 22.96 47.77
CA THR A 300 6.20 22.20 48.56
C THR A 300 5.86 20.70 48.49
N GLN A 301 6.87 19.82 48.53
CA GLN A 301 6.70 18.37 48.34
C GLN A 301 5.60 17.75 49.22
N THR A 302 5.49 18.19 50.48
CA THR A 302 4.47 17.71 51.43
C THR A 302 3.05 18.15 51.08
N GLN A 303 2.88 19.37 50.55
CA GLN A 303 1.59 19.87 50.07
C GLN A 303 1.18 19.19 48.76
N PHE A 304 2.16 18.90 47.90
CA PHE A 304 1.95 18.17 46.66
C PHE A 304 1.47 16.73 46.93
N ASP A 305 2.09 15.99 47.85
CA ASP A 305 1.70 14.60 48.15
C ASP A 305 0.28 14.50 48.71
N ALA A 306 -0.12 15.46 49.56
CA ALA A 306 -1.48 15.57 50.09
C ALA A 306 -2.50 15.92 48.99
N LEU A 307 -2.19 16.88 48.13
CA LEU A 307 -3.05 17.31 47.02
C LEU A 307 -3.15 16.23 45.93
N PHE A 308 -2.06 15.52 45.65
CA PHE A 308 -2.01 14.41 44.69
C PHE A 308 -2.86 13.23 45.18
N SER A 309 -2.76 12.87 46.46
CA SER A 309 -3.57 11.80 47.05
C SER A 309 -5.07 12.15 47.02
N PHE A 310 -5.43 13.39 47.33
CA PHE A 310 -6.81 13.88 47.23
C PHE A 310 -7.30 13.89 45.78
N ALA A 311 -6.52 14.43 44.86
CA ALA A 311 -6.87 14.50 43.43
C ALA A 311 -7.03 13.09 42.83
N LEU A 312 -6.15 12.15 43.17
CA LEU A 312 -6.20 10.77 42.67
C LEU A 312 -7.50 10.06 43.09
N VAL A 313 -7.92 10.23 44.35
CA VAL A 313 -9.19 9.66 44.85
C VAL A 313 -10.39 10.33 44.17
N THR A 314 -10.36 11.66 44.02
CA THR A 314 -11.49 12.41 43.44
C THR A 314 -11.65 12.15 41.94
N VAL A 315 -10.54 12.16 41.19
CA VAL A 315 -10.51 11.85 39.76
C VAL A 315 -10.78 10.38 39.51
N GLY A 316 -10.25 9.47 40.33
CA GLY A 316 -10.55 8.04 40.26
C GLY A 316 -12.03 7.74 40.48
N PHE A 317 -12.68 8.45 41.41
CA PHE A 317 -14.12 8.35 41.64
C PHE A 317 -14.94 8.93 40.47
N ALA A 318 -14.54 10.08 39.92
CA ALA A 318 -15.20 10.68 38.76
C ALA A 318 -15.06 9.82 37.49
N LEU A 319 -13.88 9.23 37.24
CA LEU A 319 -13.61 8.37 36.10
C LEU A 319 -14.32 7.02 36.20
N SER A 320 -14.46 6.45 37.40
CA SER A 320 -15.23 5.22 37.61
C SER A 320 -16.72 5.44 37.36
N ILE A 321 -17.27 6.59 37.77
CA ILE A 321 -18.66 6.97 37.45
C ILE A 321 -18.82 7.22 35.95
N ALA A 322 -17.92 7.99 35.33
CA ALA A 322 -17.97 8.26 33.89
C ALA A 322 -17.81 6.96 33.07
N GLY A 323 -16.92 6.06 33.50
CA GLY A 323 -16.72 4.74 32.91
C GLY A 323 -17.95 3.84 33.03
N LEU A 324 -18.61 3.83 34.19
CA LEU A 324 -19.89 3.13 34.38
C LEU A 324 -21.00 3.68 33.47
N VAL A 325 -21.09 5.01 33.33
CA VAL A 325 -22.07 5.65 32.44
C VAL A 325 -21.78 5.35 30.97
N LEU A 326 -20.50 5.41 30.56
CA LEU A 326 -20.10 5.10 29.19
C LEU A 326 -20.33 3.62 28.86
N TRP A 327 -19.99 2.71 29.78
CA TRP A 327 -20.25 1.28 29.66
C TRP A 327 -21.75 0.97 29.58
N ALA A 328 -22.57 1.58 30.44
CA ALA A 328 -24.02 1.43 30.42
C ALA A 328 -24.68 2.03 29.16
N SER A 329 -24.08 3.05 28.56
CA SER A 329 -24.65 3.74 27.39
C SER A 329 -24.44 3.02 26.05
N GLY A 330 -23.51 2.06 25.97
CA GLY A 330 -23.21 1.32 24.74
C GLY A 330 -22.76 2.19 23.55
N LYS A 331 -22.44 3.48 23.77
CA LYS A 331 -22.17 4.46 22.69
C LYS A 331 -20.77 4.40 22.10
N ILE A 332 -19.84 3.65 22.71
CA ILE A 332 -18.51 3.42 22.12
C ILE A 332 -18.66 2.29 21.12
N ALA A 333 -18.54 2.63 19.83
CA ALA A 333 -18.59 1.63 18.77
C ALA A 333 -17.42 0.64 18.96
N PRO A 334 -17.65 -0.67 18.79
CA PRO A 334 -16.57 -1.65 18.80
C PRO A 334 -15.60 -1.37 17.64
N TRP A 335 -14.40 -1.95 17.73
CA TRP A 335 -13.39 -1.90 16.67
C TRP A 335 -13.99 -2.39 15.35
N THR A 336 -13.66 -1.73 14.23
CA THR A 336 -14.15 -2.20 12.93
C THR A 336 -13.54 -3.57 12.60
N GLY A 337 -14.32 -4.44 11.95
CA GLY A 337 -13.90 -5.84 11.69
C GLY A 337 -12.59 -5.96 10.89
N ARG A 338 -12.27 -4.98 10.03
CA ARG A 338 -11.01 -4.94 9.26
C ARG A 338 -9.79 -4.66 10.14
N PHE A 339 -9.90 -3.77 11.13
CA PHE A 339 -8.80 -3.50 12.06
C PHE A 339 -8.67 -4.59 13.13
N TYR A 340 -9.78 -5.19 13.57
CA TYR A 340 -9.71 -6.34 14.48
C TYR A 340 -8.99 -7.53 13.84
N ALA A 341 -9.19 -7.75 12.53
CA ALA A 341 -8.45 -8.74 11.76
C ALA A 341 -6.93 -8.50 11.70
N LEU A 342 -6.47 -7.25 11.84
CA LEU A 342 -5.04 -6.92 11.90
C LEU A 342 -4.41 -7.23 13.27
N LEU A 343 -5.20 -7.25 14.33
CA LEU A 343 -4.77 -7.61 15.69
C LEU A 343 -4.95 -9.11 15.96
N ASP A 344 -6.04 -9.68 15.44
CA ASP A 344 -6.34 -11.10 15.46
C ASP A 344 -6.58 -11.62 14.02
N PRO A 345 -5.54 -12.18 13.39
CA PRO A 345 -5.62 -12.71 12.02
C PRO A 345 -6.65 -13.84 11.86
N SER A 346 -7.03 -14.51 12.96
CA SER A 346 -7.97 -15.63 12.91
C SER A 346 -9.43 -15.19 12.77
N TYR A 347 -9.75 -13.96 13.18
CA TYR A 347 -11.13 -13.48 13.22
C TYR A 347 -11.76 -13.34 11.84
N ALA A 348 -11.05 -12.72 10.88
CA ALA A 348 -11.56 -12.52 9.52
C ALA A 348 -11.83 -13.85 8.80
N LYS A 349 -10.91 -14.81 8.94
CA LYS A 349 -11.06 -16.14 8.32
C LYS A 349 -12.31 -16.88 8.83
N ASN A 350 -12.64 -16.71 10.11
CA ASN A 350 -13.72 -17.46 10.75
C ASN A 350 -15.09 -16.77 10.64
N HIS A 351 -15.14 -15.44 10.60
CA HIS A 351 -16.41 -14.69 10.73
C HIS A 351 -16.80 -13.88 9.48
N ILE A 352 -15.85 -13.49 8.63
CA ILE A 352 -16.13 -12.64 7.46
C ILE A 352 -15.39 -13.17 6.22
N PRO A 353 -15.98 -14.15 5.51
CA PRO A 353 -15.36 -14.79 4.34
C PRO A 353 -14.92 -13.80 3.24
N ILE A 354 -15.64 -12.68 3.07
CA ILE A 354 -15.34 -11.64 2.07
C ILE A 354 -13.98 -10.97 2.33
N ILE A 355 -13.62 -10.76 3.59
CA ILE A 355 -12.30 -10.19 3.92
C ILE A 355 -11.22 -11.24 3.68
N ALA A 356 -11.47 -12.49 4.05
CA ALA A 356 -10.50 -13.57 3.86
C ALA A 356 -10.29 -13.97 2.39
N SER A 357 -11.26 -13.70 1.50
CA SER A 357 -11.17 -14.05 0.08
C SER A 357 -10.18 -13.18 -0.70
N VAL A 358 -9.84 -11.98 -0.21
CA VAL A 358 -8.88 -11.09 -0.87
C VAL A 358 -7.47 -11.62 -0.64
N SER A 359 -6.76 -11.92 -1.74
CA SER A 359 -5.40 -12.47 -1.69
C SER A 359 -4.42 -11.56 -0.95
N GLU A 360 -4.62 -10.24 -0.99
CA GLU A 360 -3.80 -9.23 -0.31
C GLU A 360 -3.86 -9.30 1.22
N HIS A 361 -4.92 -9.91 1.77
CA HIS A 361 -5.15 -10.04 3.21
C HIS A 361 -4.49 -11.28 3.82
N GLN A 362 -3.83 -12.09 3.00
CA GLN A 362 -3.09 -13.26 3.47
C GLN A 362 -1.80 -12.85 4.22
N PRO A 363 -1.31 -13.70 5.13
CA PRO A 363 -0.02 -13.48 5.80
C PRO A 363 1.14 -13.63 4.82
N THR A 364 2.23 -12.90 5.09
CA THR A 364 3.42 -12.89 4.25
C THR A 364 4.36 -14.04 4.57
N ALA A 365 4.80 -14.78 3.54
CA ALA A 365 5.89 -15.72 3.67
C ALA A 365 7.26 -15.01 3.72
N TRP A 366 8.26 -15.66 4.32
CA TRP A 366 9.64 -15.16 4.35
C TRP A 366 10.20 -14.90 2.93
N SER A 367 9.82 -15.73 1.97
CA SER A 367 10.24 -15.59 0.57
C SER A 367 9.82 -14.26 -0.03
N SER A 368 8.62 -13.76 0.31
CA SER A 368 8.13 -12.46 -0.13
C SER A 368 8.94 -11.31 0.48
N PHE A 369 9.30 -11.38 1.78
CA PHE A 369 10.19 -10.39 2.38
C PHE A 369 11.55 -10.32 1.68
N PHE A 370 12.15 -11.47 1.38
CA PHE A 370 13.42 -11.50 0.66
C PHE A 370 13.28 -11.00 -0.78
N PHE A 371 12.19 -11.39 -1.47
CA PHE A 371 11.92 -10.97 -2.84
C PHE A 371 11.76 -9.44 -2.96
N ASP A 372 11.07 -8.81 -2.00
CA ASP A 372 10.79 -7.37 -2.05
C ASP A 372 11.92 -6.48 -1.52
N PHE A 373 12.74 -7.00 -0.60
CA PHE A 373 13.70 -6.18 0.14
C PHE A 373 15.16 -6.64 0.05
N GLU A 374 15.43 -7.89 -0.31
CA GLU A 374 16.75 -8.51 -0.46
C GLU A 374 17.78 -8.03 0.61
N LEU A 375 18.73 -7.16 0.23
CA LEU A 375 19.77 -6.62 1.11
C LEU A 375 19.21 -5.87 2.33
N LEU A 376 18.07 -5.18 2.17
CA LEU A 376 17.48 -4.36 3.23
C LEU A 376 17.03 -5.21 4.42
N VAL A 377 16.64 -6.48 4.20
CA VAL A 377 16.25 -7.41 5.29
C VAL A 377 17.40 -7.59 6.29
N PHE A 378 18.63 -7.69 5.79
CA PHE A 378 19.81 -7.87 6.64
C PHE A 378 20.34 -6.55 7.23
N MET A 379 20.19 -5.44 6.50
CA MET A 379 20.65 -4.13 6.96
C MET A 379 19.69 -3.46 7.95
N PHE A 380 18.42 -3.89 7.98
CA PHE A 380 17.42 -3.32 8.88
C PHE A 380 17.75 -3.49 10.37
N PRO A 381 18.09 -4.69 10.89
CA PRO A 381 18.50 -4.85 12.30
C PRO A 381 19.75 -4.03 12.65
N VAL A 382 20.67 -3.88 11.69
CA VAL A 382 21.87 -3.04 11.86
C VAL A 382 21.48 -1.57 12.03
N GLY A 383 20.54 -1.08 11.22
CA GLY A 383 19.98 0.26 11.35
C GLY A 383 19.33 0.51 12.71
N ILE A 384 18.51 -0.44 13.18
CA ILE A 384 17.89 -0.41 14.50
C ILE A 384 18.95 -0.36 15.61
N TYR A 385 19.98 -1.19 15.52
CA TYR A 385 21.08 -1.20 16.50
C TYR A 385 21.75 0.17 16.65
N TYR A 386 22.04 0.85 15.53
CA TYR A 386 22.60 2.20 15.59
C TYR A 386 21.62 3.24 16.17
N CYS A 387 20.32 3.08 15.95
CA CYS A 387 19.30 3.94 16.56
C CYS A 387 19.20 3.73 18.08
N PHE A 388 19.35 2.49 18.57
CA PHE A 388 19.41 2.20 20.01
C PHE A 388 20.69 2.69 20.68
N LYS A 389 21.80 2.76 19.94
CA LYS A 389 23.07 3.26 20.48
C LYS A 389 23.02 4.77 20.79
N GLU A 390 22.30 5.53 19.97
CA GLU A 390 22.10 6.97 20.13
C GLU A 390 20.61 7.27 20.30
N LEU A 391 20.08 7.07 21.51
CA LEU A 391 18.67 7.34 21.82
C LEU A 391 18.40 8.84 21.83
N THR A 392 17.85 9.33 20.72
CA THR A 392 17.29 10.68 20.59
C THR A 392 15.78 10.60 20.45
N ASP A 393 15.07 11.69 20.74
CA ASP A 393 13.59 11.75 20.59
C ASP A 393 13.14 11.29 19.20
N ALA A 394 13.89 11.67 18.15
CA ALA A 394 13.59 11.27 16.78
C ALA A 394 13.92 9.79 16.48
N ASN A 395 14.95 9.23 17.13
CA ASN A 395 15.31 7.82 16.95
C ASN A 395 14.32 6.89 17.66
N ILE A 396 13.70 7.32 18.77
CA ILE A 396 12.62 6.56 19.41
C ILE A 396 11.43 6.43 18.43
N PHE A 397 11.07 7.50 17.71
CA PHE A 397 10.04 7.46 16.68
C PHE A 397 10.32 6.43 15.58
N ILE A 398 11.53 6.43 14.99
CA ILE A 398 11.85 5.52 13.88
C ILE A 398 11.90 4.05 14.33
N ILE A 399 12.32 3.78 15.57
CA ILE A 399 12.31 2.42 16.13
C ILE A 399 10.88 1.91 16.28
N ILE A 400 9.98 2.71 16.85
CA ILE A 400 8.57 2.33 17.00
C ILE A 400 7.92 2.14 15.62
N TYR A 401 8.21 3.05 14.68
CA TYR A 401 7.74 2.92 13.30
C TYR A 401 8.23 1.61 12.64
N GLY A 402 9.51 1.27 12.80
CA GLY A 402 10.08 0.03 12.26
C GLY A 402 9.46 -1.23 12.87
N MET A 403 9.34 -1.28 14.19
CA MET A 403 8.81 -2.45 14.90
C MET A 403 7.32 -2.68 14.61
N THR A 404 6.51 -1.62 14.63
CA THR A 404 5.08 -1.72 14.32
C THR A 404 4.84 -2.11 12.86
N SER A 405 5.59 -1.53 11.92
CA SER A 405 5.46 -1.84 10.50
C SER A 405 5.86 -3.26 10.15
N ILE A 406 6.91 -3.82 10.79
CA ILE A 406 7.29 -5.23 10.59
C ILE A 406 6.18 -6.18 11.06
N TYR A 407 5.60 -5.91 12.24
CA TYR A 407 4.51 -6.73 12.74
C TYR A 407 3.33 -6.73 11.77
N PHE A 408 2.89 -5.55 11.33
CA PHE A 408 1.77 -5.43 10.40
C PHE A 408 2.05 -6.02 9.02
N ALA A 409 3.27 -5.85 8.49
CA ALA A 409 3.69 -6.48 7.25
C ALA A 409 3.71 -8.02 7.39
N GLY A 410 4.08 -8.56 8.56
CA GLY A 410 4.04 -10.00 8.83
C GLY A 410 2.62 -10.58 8.81
N VAL A 411 1.64 -9.81 9.26
CA VAL A 411 0.23 -10.21 9.31
C VAL A 411 -0.45 -10.11 7.94
N MET A 412 -0.08 -9.13 7.11
CA MET A 412 -0.79 -8.84 5.86
C MET A 412 0.17 -8.40 4.74
N VAL A 413 0.10 -9.07 3.59
CA VAL A 413 0.95 -8.78 2.40
C VAL A 413 0.82 -7.35 1.92
N ARG A 414 -0.40 -6.78 1.88
CA ARG A 414 -0.61 -5.38 1.46
C ARG A 414 0.22 -4.37 2.28
N LEU A 415 0.50 -4.66 3.55
CA LEU A 415 1.19 -3.74 4.46
C LEU A 415 2.73 -3.75 4.30
N MET A 416 3.28 -4.59 3.42
CA MET A 416 4.68 -4.49 2.98
C MET A 416 5.00 -3.12 2.37
N LEU A 417 4.01 -2.46 1.77
CA LEU A 417 4.13 -1.10 1.25
C LEU A 417 4.51 -0.08 2.35
N VAL A 418 3.93 -0.20 3.54
CA VAL A 418 4.20 0.69 4.68
C VAL A 418 5.56 0.36 5.31
N LEU A 419 5.99 -0.89 5.23
CA LEU A 419 7.31 -1.32 5.69
C LEU A 419 8.44 -0.78 4.80
N ALA A 420 8.22 -0.67 3.49
CA ALA A 420 9.29 -0.31 2.53
C ALA A 420 10.05 0.98 2.87
N PRO A 421 9.39 2.13 3.18
CA PRO A 421 10.12 3.34 3.50
C PRO A 421 10.98 3.24 4.77
N VAL A 422 10.48 2.61 5.84
CA VAL A 422 11.24 2.47 7.09
C VAL A 422 12.41 1.52 6.94
N MET A 423 12.26 0.47 6.12
CA MET A 423 13.37 -0.41 5.73
C MET A 423 14.48 0.35 5.03
N CYS A 424 14.14 1.21 4.06
CA CYS A 424 15.12 2.03 3.34
C CYS A 424 15.82 3.04 4.24
N VAL A 425 15.09 3.70 5.16
CA VAL A 425 15.65 4.67 6.11
C VAL A 425 16.62 4.00 7.08
N LEU A 426 16.22 2.92 7.74
CA LEU A 426 17.05 2.22 8.72
C LEU A 426 18.24 1.52 8.07
N SER A 427 18.03 0.86 6.93
CA SER A 427 19.13 0.26 6.16
C SER A 427 20.09 1.33 5.65
N GLY A 428 19.59 2.48 5.20
CA GLY A 428 20.43 3.61 4.80
C GLY A 428 21.28 4.16 5.94
N ILE A 429 20.72 4.24 7.16
CA ILE A 429 21.47 4.57 8.38
C ILE A 429 22.54 3.51 8.65
N GLY A 430 22.19 2.22 8.59
CA GLY A 430 23.12 1.10 8.79
C GLY A 430 24.31 1.13 7.83
N ILE A 431 24.02 1.16 6.52
CA ILE A 431 25.02 1.21 5.44
C ILE A 431 25.89 2.46 5.58
N SER A 432 25.29 3.64 5.82
CA SER A 432 26.07 4.87 6.00
C SER A 432 26.96 4.83 7.24
N SER A 433 26.55 4.15 8.32
CA SER A 433 27.40 3.97 9.52
C SER A 433 28.64 3.15 9.23
N ILE A 434 28.43 2.03 8.54
CA ILE A 434 29.49 1.08 8.16
C ILE A 434 30.47 1.81 7.25
N LEU A 435 29.99 2.42 6.17
CA LEU A 435 30.84 3.16 5.24
C LEU A 435 31.60 4.29 5.92
N ALA A 436 30.94 5.10 6.77
CA ALA A 436 31.62 6.20 7.48
C ALA A 436 32.73 5.70 8.42
N THR A 437 32.55 4.54 9.05
CA THR A 437 33.54 3.95 9.97
C THR A 437 34.76 3.43 9.21
N TYR A 438 34.55 2.70 8.11
CA TYR A 438 35.65 2.10 7.34
C TYR A 438 36.35 3.11 6.40
N MET A 439 35.64 4.10 5.84
CA MET A 439 36.27 5.15 5.02
C MET A 439 37.22 6.02 5.85
N ARG A 440 36.84 6.40 7.08
CA ARG A 440 37.73 7.13 8.01
C ARG A 440 39.02 6.37 8.31
N ASN A 441 38.95 5.04 8.35
CA ASN A 441 40.11 4.19 8.59
C ASN A 441 41.10 4.20 7.41
N LEU A 442 40.62 4.42 6.18
CA LEU A 442 41.47 4.60 4.99
C LEU A 442 42.09 6.00 4.93
N ASP A 443 41.32 7.03 5.24
CA ASP A 443 41.80 8.42 5.24
C ASP A 443 42.85 8.69 6.32
N ALA A 444 42.70 8.09 7.50
CA ALA A 444 43.66 8.20 8.60
C ALA A 444 45.05 7.60 8.28
N SER A 445 45.14 6.76 7.24
CA SER A 445 46.39 6.15 6.78
C SER A 445 47.08 6.90 5.64
N GLN A 446 46.52 8.00 5.13
CA GLN A 446 47.28 8.85 4.21
C GLN A 446 48.33 9.65 5.00
N PRO A 447 49.63 9.53 4.69
CA PRO A 447 50.66 10.31 5.36
C PRO A 447 50.43 11.79 5.04
N LYS A 448 50.11 12.60 6.07
CA LYS A 448 50.15 14.06 5.96
C LYS A 448 51.55 14.46 5.46
N LYS A 449 51.63 15.06 4.26
CA LYS A 449 52.87 15.66 3.75
C LYS A 449 53.39 16.67 4.80
N PRO A 450 54.67 16.61 5.20
CA PRO A 450 55.22 17.60 6.13
C PRO A 450 55.42 18.91 5.37
N ALA A 451 54.53 19.89 5.61
CA ALA A 451 54.82 21.29 5.30
C ALA A 451 55.71 21.83 6.43
N GLY A 452 56.89 22.32 6.06
CA GLY A 452 57.97 22.67 6.98
C GLY A 452 57.72 23.89 7.86
N THR A 453 58.65 24.00 8.82
CA THR A 453 59.03 25.14 9.68
C THR A 453 58.21 25.42 10.96
N ALA A 454 58.74 24.83 12.05
CA ALA A 454 59.01 25.41 13.38
C ALA A 454 57.90 26.14 14.18
N SER A 455 57.53 25.56 15.33
CA SER A 455 58.05 26.03 16.63
C SER A 455 57.62 25.07 17.75
N ALA A 456 58.56 24.83 18.67
CA ALA A 456 58.43 23.92 19.80
C ALA A 456 57.63 24.55 20.95
N GLY A 457 56.75 23.77 21.57
CA GLY A 457 56.16 24.13 22.86
C GLY A 457 54.85 23.40 23.17
N SER A 458 54.87 22.58 24.22
CA SER A 458 53.74 21.91 24.90
C SER A 458 53.44 20.46 24.49
N ARG A 459 54.15 19.54 25.17
CA ARG A 459 53.72 18.16 25.41
C ARG A 459 52.47 18.19 26.30
N SER A 460 51.33 17.83 25.75
CA SER A 460 50.23 17.21 26.52
C SER A 460 49.99 15.82 25.95
N ARG A 461 50.33 14.80 26.75
CA ARG A 461 50.02 13.39 26.52
C ARG A 461 48.50 13.24 26.37
N ARG A 462 48.03 12.94 25.17
CA ARG A 462 46.85 12.09 24.99
C ARG A 462 47.36 10.73 24.54
N THR A 463 47.28 9.79 25.47
CA THR A 463 47.49 8.36 25.32
C THR A 463 46.78 7.85 24.07
N ASP A 464 47.60 7.35 23.13
CA ASP A 464 47.19 6.40 22.10
C ASP A 464 46.50 5.22 22.78
N ASP A 465 45.18 5.14 22.68
CA ASP A 465 44.45 3.92 22.98
C ASP A 465 44.59 3.00 21.76
N SER A 466 45.77 2.40 21.67
CA SER A 466 46.15 1.43 20.67
C SER A 466 45.55 0.07 20.99
N SER A 467 44.31 -0.18 20.54
CA SER A 467 43.83 -1.56 20.36
C SER A 467 42.88 -1.66 19.18
N THR A 468 43.37 -1.88 17.96
CA THR A 468 42.47 -2.11 16.81
C THR A 468 43.19 -2.87 15.67
N TYR A 469 43.33 -4.20 15.84
CA TYR A 469 43.64 -5.29 14.89
C TYR A 469 44.64 -5.09 13.70
N PRO A 470 45.49 -6.11 13.37
CA PRO A 470 46.38 -6.06 12.21
C PRO A 470 45.61 -5.95 10.87
N ARG A 471 46.21 -5.30 9.86
CA ARG A 471 45.64 -5.08 8.49
C ARG A 471 44.41 -4.16 8.39
N LYS A 472 44.32 -3.11 9.22
CA LYS A 472 43.23 -2.11 9.21
C LYS A 472 42.85 -1.56 7.83
N ASN A 473 43.82 -1.21 6.99
CA ASN A 473 43.54 -0.64 5.65
C ASN A 473 43.01 -1.68 4.67
N GLU A 474 43.58 -2.89 4.67
CA GLU A 474 43.15 -3.99 3.79
C GLU A 474 41.75 -4.47 4.17
N ILE A 475 41.46 -4.55 5.48
CA ILE A 475 40.11 -4.89 5.99
C ILE A 475 39.11 -3.79 5.63
N ALA A 476 39.47 -2.50 5.84
CA ALA A 476 38.58 -1.40 5.49
C ALA A 476 38.28 -1.34 3.98
N PHE A 477 39.30 -1.53 3.15
CA PHE A 477 39.13 -1.63 1.70
C PHE A 477 38.26 -2.83 1.31
N GLY A 478 38.51 -4.01 1.90
CA GLY A 478 37.71 -5.21 1.68
C GLY A 478 36.23 -5.03 2.02
N VAL A 479 35.92 -4.39 3.16
CA VAL A 479 34.53 -4.11 3.56
C VAL A 479 33.84 -3.12 2.62
N ILE A 480 34.54 -2.08 2.16
CA ILE A 480 33.97 -1.10 1.22
C ILE A 480 33.70 -1.75 -0.14
N CYS A 481 34.62 -2.56 -0.65
CA CYS A 481 34.42 -3.33 -1.88
C CYS A 481 33.24 -4.31 -1.74
N LEU A 482 33.14 -5.02 -0.62
CA LEU A 482 32.03 -5.93 -0.33
C LEU A 482 30.69 -5.20 -0.26
N MET A 483 30.63 -4.07 0.43
CA MET A 483 29.41 -3.25 0.51
C MET A 483 29.01 -2.69 -0.87
N SER A 484 29.99 -2.28 -1.67
CA SER A 484 29.75 -1.81 -3.05
C SER A 484 29.21 -2.94 -3.92
N PHE A 485 29.76 -4.16 -3.78
CA PHE A 485 29.24 -5.35 -4.46
C PHE A 485 27.80 -5.65 -4.08
N PHE A 486 27.45 -5.65 -2.78
CA PHE A 486 26.07 -5.87 -2.34
C PHE A 486 25.10 -4.80 -2.88
N LEU A 487 25.51 -3.54 -2.93
CA LEU A 487 24.69 -2.47 -3.52
C LEU A 487 24.48 -2.66 -5.02
N ILE A 488 25.48 -3.15 -5.75
CA ILE A 488 25.36 -3.46 -7.18
C ILE A 488 24.40 -4.63 -7.39
N THR A 489 24.55 -5.73 -6.65
CA THR A 489 23.64 -6.87 -6.70
C THR A 489 22.20 -6.45 -6.38
N TYR A 490 22.02 -5.59 -5.38
CA TYR A 490 20.72 -5.03 -5.03
C TYR A 490 20.06 -4.28 -6.19
N VAL A 491 20.81 -3.46 -6.92
CA VAL A 491 20.28 -2.76 -8.11
C VAL A 491 19.86 -3.76 -9.19
N PHE A 492 20.65 -4.81 -9.43
CA PHE A 492 20.31 -5.85 -10.41
C PHE A 492 19.04 -6.61 -10.03
N HIS A 493 18.93 -7.04 -8.76
CA HIS A 493 17.75 -7.71 -8.24
C HIS A 493 16.50 -6.82 -8.35
N CYS A 494 16.58 -5.57 -7.89
CA CYS A 494 15.46 -4.64 -7.95
C CYS A 494 14.97 -4.40 -9.38
N THR A 495 15.91 -4.25 -10.32
CA THR A 495 15.59 -4.07 -11.74
C THR A 495 14.95 -5.32 -12.34
N TRP A 496 15.49 -6.50 -12.02
CA TRP A 496 14.96 -7.78 -12.48
C TRP A 496 13.54 -8.04 -11.96
N VAL A 497 13.31 -7.88 -10.65
CA VAL A 497 11.99 -8.04 -10.02
C VAL A 497 10.97 -7.09 -10.64
N THR A 498 11.34 -5.81 -10.82
CA THR A 498 10.45 -4.83 -11.43
C THR A 498 10.11 -5.19 -12.89
N SER A 499 11.11 -5.64 -13.64
CA SER A 499 10.99 -6.00 -15.04
C SER A 499 10.18 -7.28 -15.27
N GLU A 500 10.32 -8.32 -14.44
CA GLU A 500 9.65 -9.61 -14.72
C GLU A 500 8.38 -9.84 -13.89
N ALA A 501 8.30 -9.34 -12.66
CA ALA A 501 7.18 -9.66 -11.76
C ALA A 501 6.12 -8.54 -11.68
N TYR A 502 6.55 -7.28 -11.52
CA TYR A 502 5.62 -6.18 -11.22
C TYR A 502 5.17 -5.34 -12.44
N SER A 503 5.72 -5.59 -13.63
CA SER A 503 5.39 -4.82 -14.85
C SER A 503 4.48 -5.55 -15.84
N SER A 504 3.58 -6.41 -15.33
CA SER A 504 2.55 -7.09 -16.11
C SER A 504 1.17 -6.42 -15.95
N PRO A 505 0.51 -6.01 -17.05
CA PRO A 505 -0.86 -5.53 -16.99
C PRO A 505 -1.82 -6.68 -16.69
N SER A 506 -2.88 -6.42 -15.92
CA SER A 506 -3.93 -7.42 -15.62
C SER A 506 -5.02 -7.52 -16.69
N ILE A 507 -5.10 -6.51 -17.58
CA ILE A 507 -6.13 -6.43 -18.61
C ILE A 507 -5.74 -7.16 -19.91
N VAL A 508 -4.45 -7.19 -20.19
CA VAL A 508 -3.90 -7.80 -21.38
C VAL A 508 -3.03 -8.96 -20.92
N LEU A 509 -3.40 -10.17 -21.31
CA LEU A 509 -2.65 -11.37 -20.94
C LEU A 509 -1.53 -11.58 -21.95
N SER A 510 -0.31 -11.80 -21.45
CA SER A 510 0.84 -12.10 -22.31
C SER A 510 1.28 -13.55 -22.12
N ALA A 511 1.37 -14.30 -23.22
CA ALA A 511 2.01 -15.61 -23.24
C ALA A 511 3.30 -15.58 -24.06
N ARG A 512 4.25 -16.44 -23.71
CA ARG A 512 5.48 -16.66 -24.48
C ARG A 512 5.36 -18.01 -25.20
N GLY A 513 5.49 -18.00 -26.52
CA GLY A 513 5.59 -19.22 -27.32
C GLY A 513 6.94 -19.91 -27.10
N GLY A 514 7.05 -21.17 -27.52
CA GLY A 514 8.30 -21.95 -27.43
C GLY A 514 9.48 -21.30 -28.13
N ASP A 515 9.22 -20.53 -29.20
CA ASP A 515 10.22 -19.80 -29.98
C ASP A 515 10.62 -18.44 -29.37
N GLY A 516 10.06 -18.09 -28.20
CA GLY A 516 10.29 -16.80 -27.53
C GLY A 516 9.45 -15.64 -28.07
N SER A 517 8.60 -15.87 -29.08
CA SER A 517 7.60 -14.89 -29.53
C SER A 517 6.58 -14.61 -28.42
N ARG A 518 6.13 -13.36 -28.33
CA ARG A 518 5.11 -12.94 -27.37
C ARG A 518 3.76 -12.88 -28.07
N TYR A 519 2.79 -13.64 -27.56
CA TYR A 519 1.40 -13.55 -27.95
C TYR A 519 0.65 -12.78 -26.89
N ILE A 520 -0.22 -11.88 -27.34
CA ILE A 520 -0.99 -10.99 -26.49
C ILE A 520 -2.46 -11.34 -26.68
N PHE A 521 -3.12 -11.75 -25.61
CA PHE A 521 -4.55 -12.04 -25.57
C PHE A 521 -5.27 -10.84 -24.95
N ASP A 522 -6.29 -10.35 -25.64
CA ASP A 522 -7.01 -9.12 -25.29
C ASP A 522 -8.53 -9.31 -25.23
N ASP A 523 -8.94 -10.51 -24.84
CA ASP A 523 -10.34 -10.94 -24.77
C ASP A 523 -11.18 -10.07 -23.81
N PHE A 524 -10.58 -9.58 -22.70
CA PHE A 524 -11.28 -8.70 -21.76
C PHE A 524 -11.78 -7.41 -22.45
N ARG A 525 -10.89 -6.73 -23.19
CA ARG A 525 -11.28 -5.50 -23.89
C ARG A 525 -12.29 -5.80 -24.98
N GLU A 526 -12.08 -6.89 -25.73
CA GLU A 526 -13.01 -7.35 -26.76
C GLU A 526 -14.43 -7.52 -26.22
N ALA A 527 -14.61 -8.31 -25.16
CA ALA A 527 -15.91 -8.55 -24.54
C ALA A 527 -16.55 -7.27 -23.99
N TYR A 528 -15.76 -6.42 -23.31
CA TYR A 528 -16.28 -5.15 -22.78
C TYR A 528 -16.67 -4.18 -23.90
N TRP A 529 -15.98 -4.18 -25.04
CA TRP A 529 -16.35 -3.38 -26.21
C TRP A 529 -17.60 -3.92 -26.90
N TRP A 530 -17.72 -5.24 -27.03
CA TRP A 530 -18.95 -5.87 -27.53
C TRP A 530 -20.15 -5.46 -26.68
N LEU A 531 -20.02 -5.58 -25.36
CA LEU A 531 -21.04 -5.20 -24.40
C LEU A 531 -21.42 -3.72 -24.53
N ARG A 532 -20.44 -2.84 -24.79
CA ARG A 532 -20.66 -1.40 -24.96
C ARG A 532 -21.40 -1.01 -26.23
N TYR A 533 -21.16 -1.69 -27.35
CA TYR A 533 -21.70 -1.28 -28.65
C TYR A 533 -22.94 -2.06 -29.07
N ASN A 534 -23.15 -3.27 -28.54
CA ASN A 534 -24.19 -4.19 -29.01
C ASN A 534 -25.35 -4.41 -28.03
N THR A 535 -25.32 -3.79 -26.84
CA THR A 535 -26.40 -3.88 -25.85
C THR A 535 -27.07 -2.53 -25.61
N ASP A 536 -28.28 -2.53 -25.05
CA ASP A 536 -28.98 -1.30 -24.64
C ASP A 536 -28.15 -0.52 -23.61
N GLU A 537 -28.22 0.82 -23.62
CA GLU A 537 -27.50 1.67 -22.66
C GLU A 537 -27.91 1.41 -21.21
N ASN A 538 -29.16 0.98 -20.98
CA ASN A 538 -29.71 0.66 -19.66
C ASN A 538 -29.58 -0.83 -19.30
N ALA A 539 -28.89 -1.62 -20.12
CA ALA A 539 -28.71 -3.05 -19.86
C ALA A 539 -27.96 -3.27 -18.54
N LYS A 540 -28.45 -4.22 -17.75
CA LYS A 540 -27.95 -4.58 -16.43
C LYS A 540 -27.15 -5.87 -16.48
N VAL A 541 -25.89 -5.79 -16.09
CA VAL A 541 -24.92 -6.87 -16.17
C VAL A 541 -24.63 -7.43 -14.78
N MET A 542 -24.88 -8.72 -14.61
CA MET A 542 -24.50 -9.48 -13.41
C MET A 542 -23.14 -10.14 -13.62
N SER A 543 -22.19 -9.83 -12.76
CA SER A 543 -20.86 -10.45 -12.72
C SER A 543 -20.44 -10.67 -11.27
N TRP A 544 -19.34 -11.40 -11.06
CA TRP A 544 -18.68 -11.39 -9.76
C TRP A 544 -18.13 -10.00 -9.42
N TRP A 545 -17.96 -9.73 -8.12
CA TRP A 545 -17.65 -8.38 -7.62
C TRP A 545 -16.28 -7.85 -8.06
N ASP A 546 -15.33 -8.72 -8.41
CA ASP A 546 -13.98 -8.36 -8.86
C ASP A 546 -13.98 -7.46 -10.11
N TYR A 547 -15.00 -7.61 -10.97
CA TYR A 547 -15.01 -7.03 -12.32
C TYR A 547 -15.87 -5.77 -12.44
N GLY A 548 -16.61 -5.40 -11.39
CA GLY A 548 -17.60 -4.32 -11.46
C GLY A 548 -17.00 -2.98 -11.91
N TYR A 549 -15.84 -2.61 -11.38
CA TYR A 549 -15.16 -1.38 -11.79
C TYR A 549 -14.69 -1.39 -13.25
N GLN A 550 -14.24 -2.54 -13.76
CA GLN A 550 -13.83 -2.65 -15.16
C GLN A 550 -15.03 -2.55 -16.10
N ILE A 551 -16.13 -3.24 -15.79
CA ILE A 551 -17.35 -3.21 -16.61
C ILE A 551 -17.91 -1.79 -16.67
N THR A 552 -18.02 -1.09 -15.54
CA THR A 552 -18.53 0.29 -15.52
C THR A 552 -17.62 1.28 -16.23
N ALA A 553 -16.30 1.11 -16.16
CA ALA A 553 -15.36 2.03 -16.81
C ALA A 553 -15.19 1.76 -18.32
N MET A 554 -15.16 0.49 -18.73
CA MET A 554 -14.92 0.09 -20.12
C MET A 554 -16.20 -0.09 -20.91
N ALA A 555 -17.05 -1.01 -20.46
CA ALA A 555 -18.30 -1.36 -21.12
C ALA A 555 -19.35 -0.26 -20.95
N ASN A 556 -19.22 0.56 -19.90
CA ASN A 556 -20.14 1.65 -19.57
C ASN A 556 -21.59 1.16 -19.49
N ARG A 557 -21.81 0.11 -18.69
CA ARG A 557 -23.10 -0.51 -18.40
C ARG A 557 -23.39 -0.57 -16.91
N THR A 558 -24.66 -0.73 -16.58
CA THR A 558 -25.13 -0.80 -15.19
C THR A 558 -24.76 -2.14 -14.58
N ILE A 559 -24.19 -2.12 -13.38
CA ILE A 559 -23.76 -3.32 -12.65
C ILE A 559 -24.54 -3.50 -11.35
N LEU A 560 -24.67 -4.76 -10.92
CA LEU A 560 -25.35 -5.09 -9.66
C LEU A 560 -24.42 -4.99 -8.45
N VAL A 561 -23.14 -5.36 -8.60
CA VAL A 561 -22.18 -5.46 -7.50
C VAL A 561 -20.82 -4.90 -7.96
N ASP A 562 -20.12 -4.17 -7.09
CA ASP A 562 -18.80 -3.59 -7.36
C ASP A 562 -17.72 -4.05 -6.35
N ASN A 563 -16.47 -3.63 -6.61
CA ASN A 563 -15.31 -4.01 -5.82
C ASN A 563 -15.25 -3.39 -4.41
N ASN A 564 -16.07 -2.38 -4.09
CA ASN A 564 -16.04 -1.73 -2.78
C ASN A 564 -16.59 -2.63 -1.66
N THR A 565 -17.39 -3.63 -2.05
CA THR A 565 -17.97 -4.64 -1.15
C THR A 565 -18.67 -4.10 0.10
N TRP A 566 -19.39 -2.97 -0.03
CA TRP A 566 -20.01 -2.32 1.14
C TRP A 566 -21.30 -2.99 1.64
N ASN A 567 -22.03 -3.69 0.76
CA ASN A 567 -23.23 -4.44 1.13
C ASN A 567 -23.06 -5.96 0.88
N ASN A 568 -22.72 -6.67 1.95
CA ASN A 568 -22.49 -8.12 1.93
C ASN A 568 -23.74 -8.93 1.54
N THR A 569 -24.94 -8.45 1.88
CA THR A 569 -26.18 -9.18 1.59
C THR A 569 -26.48 -9.23 0.09
N HIS A 570 -26.16 -8.15 -0.62
CA HIS A 570 -26.36 -8.07 -2.06
C HIS A 570 -25.34 -8.91 -2.83
N ILE A 571 -24.06 -8.91 -2.39
CA ILE A 571 -23.03 -9.81 -2.93
C ILE A 571 -23.42 -11.27 -2.68
N SER A 572 -23.92 -11.59 -1.48
CA SER A 572 -24.43 -12.91 -1.15
C SER A 572 -25.55 -13.32 -2.09
N ARG A 573 -26.46 -12.41 -2.47
CA ARG A 573 -27.53 -12.70 -3.43
C ARG A 573 -27.00 -13.06 -4.83
N VAL A 574 -25.98 -12.35 -5.32
CA VAL A 574 -25.30 -12.72 -6.58
C VAL A 574 -24.58 -14.05 -6.45
N GLY A 575 -23.88 -14.30 -5.34
CA GLY A 575 -23.25 -15.60 -5.06
C GLY A 575 -24.26 -16.76 -5.00
N GLN A 576 -25.47 -16.53 -4.48
CA GLN A 576 -26.57 -17.49 -4.49
C GLN A 576 -27.04 -17.78 -5.92
N ALA A 577 -27.19 -16.77 -6.78
CA ALA A 577 -27.53 -16.96 -8.17
C ALA A 577 -26.47 -17.82 -8.90
N MET A 578 -25.20 -17.49 -8.73
CA MET A 578 -24.10 -18.20 -9.40
C MET A 578 -23.90 -19.65 -8.90
N SER A 579 -24.23 -19.93 -7.64
CA SER A 579 -24.05 -21.27 -7.05
C SER A 579 -25.29 -22.16 -7.09
N SER A 580 -26.48 -21.63 -7.42
CA SER A 580 -27.72 -22.42 -7.45
C SER A 580 -27.94 -23.15 -8.77
N THR A 581 -28.96 -24.02 -8.82
CA THR A 581 -29.49 -24.56 -10.08
C THR A 581 -30.11 -23.45 -10.93
N GLU A 582 -30.21 -23.70 -12.23
CA GLU A 582 -30.68 -22.72 -13.21
C GLU A 582 -32.06 -22.12 -12.88
N ASP A 583 -33.04 -22.92 -12.47
CA ASP A 583 -34.39 -22.42 -12.11
C ASP A 583 -34.35 -21.41 -10.95
N LYS A 584 -33.64 -21.75 -9.87
CA LYS A 584 -33.52 -20.88 -8.70
C LYS A 584 -32.70 -19.63 -9.01
N ALA A 585 -31.63 -19.79 -9.78
CA ALA A 585 -30.82 -18.67 -10.21
C ALA A 585 -31.64 -17.72 -11.09
N TYR A 586 -32.50 -18.25 -11.96
CA TYR A 586 -33.37 -17.47 -12.82
C TYR A 586 -34.43 -16.67 -12.04
N GLU A 587 -34.99 -17.23 -10.96
CA GLU A 587 -35.84 -16.47 -10.04
C GLU A 587 -35.10 -15.27 -9.44
N ILE A 588 -33.84 -15.46 -9.02
CA ILE A 588 -33.00 -14.39 -8.47
C ILE A 588 -32.66 -13.34 -9.53
N MET A 589 -32.30 -13.77 -10.74
CA MET A 589 -32.00 -12.86 -11.85
C MET A 589 -33.20 -12.02 -12.25
N ARG A 590 -34.42 -12.59 -12.22
CA ARG A 590 -35.66 -11.84 -12.43
C ARG A 590 -35.98 -10.89 -11.27
N GLU A 591 -35.73 -11.26 -10.02
CA GLU A 591 -35.91 -10.35 -8.87
C GLU A 591 -35.01 -9.11 -8.98
N LEU A 592 -33.82 -9.25 -9.54
CA LEU A 592 -32.83 -8.19 -9.67
C LEU A 592 -32.83 -7.50 -11.05
N ASP A 593 -33.81 -7.81 -11.92
CA ASP A 593 -33.93 -7.33 -13.30
C ASP A 593 -32.61 -7.41 -14.10
N VAL A 594 -31.95 -8.58 -14.09
CA VAL A 594 -30.70 -8.83 -14.82
C VAL A 594 -30.99 -9.10 -16.30
N ASP A 595 -30.25 -8.44 -17.19
CA ASP A 595 -30.34 -8.64 -18.64
C ASP A 595 -29.23 -9.54 -19.17
N TYR A 596 -27.99 -9.33 -18.70
CA TYR A 596 -26.80 -10.10 -19.13
C TYR A 596 -26.05 -10.67 -17.93
N VAL A 597 -25.44 -11.83 -18.12
CA VAL A 597 -24.54 -12.46 -17.15
C VAL A 597 -23.16 -12.59 -17.78
N LEU A 598 -22.13 -12.11 -17.07
CA LEU A 598 -20.73 -12.20 -17.51
C LEU A 598 -19.97 -13.13 -16.58
N VAL A 599 -19.29 -14.13 -17.16
CA VAL A 599 -18.49 -15.14 -16.45
C VAL A 599 -17.14 -15.26 -17.15
N ILE A 600 -16.06 -15.32 -16.38
CA ILE A 600 -14.72 -15.50 -16.94
C ILE A 600 -14.30 -16.96 -16.85
N PHE A 601 -13.96 -17.53 -18.01
CA PHE A 601 -13.59 -18.93 -18.17
C PHE A 601 -12.16 -19.07 -18.67
N GLY A 602 -11.28 -19.70 -17.89
CA GLY A 602 -9.86 -19.81 -18.22
C GLY A 602 -9.45 -21.11 -18.90
N GLY A 603 -10.39 -22.03 -19.14
CA GLY A 603 -10.08 -23.44 -19.40
C GLY A 603 -9.40 -23.73 -20.74
N LEU A 604 -9.64 -22.89 -21.76
CA LEU A 604 -9.02 -23.05 -23.09
C LEU A 604 -7.56 -22.61 -23.14
N ILE A 605 -7.23 -21.49 -22.49
CA ILE A 605 -5.87 -20.92 -22.52
C ILE A 605 -5.00 -21.31 -21.32
N GLY A 606 -5.62 -21.81 -20.23
CA GLY A 606 -4.91 -22.10 -18.98
C GLY A 606 -4.84 -20.89 -18.04
N TYR A 607 -5.83 -19.99 -18.07
CA TYR A 607 -5.86 -18.83 -17.16
C TYR A 607 -6.34 -19.24 -15.77
N SER A 608 -5.44 -19.17 -14.78
CA SER A 608 -5.69 -19.68 -13.44
C SER A 608 -6.64 -18.83 -12.58
N SER A 609 -6.89 -17.57 -12.93
CA SER A 609 -7.70 -16.64 -12.12
C SER A 609 -9.12 -16.48 -12.68
N ASP A 610 -9.70 -17.57 -13.15
CA ASP A 610 -11.07 -17.62 -13.68
C ASP A 610 -12.12 -17.83 -12.57
N ASP A 611 -13.41 -17.74 -12.94
CA ASP A 611 -14.50 -17.77 -11.97
C ASP A 611 -14.74 -19.15 -11.36
N ILE A 612 -14.37 -20.23 -12.04
CA ILE A 612 -14.47 -21.59 -11.49
C ILE A 612 -13.48 -21.79 -10.32
N ASN A 613 -12.27 -21.23 -10.36
CA ASN A 613 -11.34 -21.29 -9.22
C ASN A 613 -11.80 -20.40 -8.05
N LYS A 614 -12.55 -19.34 -8.34
CA LYS A 614 -13.16 -18.46 -7.33
C LYS A 614 -14.52 -18.96 -6.83
N PHE A 615 -15.10 -19.97 -7.46
CA PHE A 615 -16.46 -20.45 -7.21
C PHE A 615 -16.72 -20.82 -5.75
N LEU A 616 -15.76 -21.45 -5.07
CA LEU A 616 -15.90 -21.80 -3.64
C LEU A 616 -16.11 -20.56 -2.75
N TRP A 617 -15.54 -19.41 -3.11
CA TRP A 617 -15.82 -18.15 -2.41
C TRP A 617 -17.24 -17.66 -2.66
N MET A 618 -17.75 -17.82 -3.88
CA MET A 618 -19.14 -17.51 -4.21
C MET A 618 -20.12 -18.36 -3.39
N VAL A 619 -19.81 -19.66 -3.21
CA VAL A 619 -20.58 -20.58 -2.36
C VAL A 619 -20.55 -20.16 -0.90
N ARG A 620 -19.36 -19.88 -0.34
CA ARG A 620 -19.20 -19.44 1.06
C ARG A 620 -19.92 -18.14 1.36
N ILE A 621 -19.82 -17.16 0.45
CA ILE A 621 -20.47 -15.86 0.60
C ILE A 621 -21.98 -15.99 0.36
N GLY A 622 -22.39 -16.77 -0.63
CA GLY A 622 -23.79 -17.06 -0.93
C GLY A 622 -24.53 -17.73 0.24
N GLY A 623 -23.88 -18.71 0.88
CA GLY A 623 -24.41 -19.44 2.04
C GLY A 623 -24.32 -18.70 3.38
N SER A 624 -23.67 -17.53 3.44
CA SER A 624 -23.47 -16.78 4.70
C SER A 624 -24.69 -16.02 5.20
N THR A 625 -25.74 -15.87 4.38
CA THR A 625 -26.97 -15.15 4.73
C THR A 625 -28.15 -16.10 4.91
N ASP A 626 -29.14 -15.70 5.70
CA ASP A 626 -30.31 -16.55 6.02
C ASP A 626 -31.04 -17.04 4.76
N LYS A 627 -31.17 -16.19 3.73
CA LYS A 627 -31.77 -16.55 2.43
C LYS A 627 -30.97 -17.64 1.70
N GLY A 628 -29.66 -17.67 1.90
CA GLY A 628 -28.71 -18.60 1.29
C GLY A 628 -28.42 -19.85 2.11
N ALA A 629 -29.07 -20.06 3.27
CA ALA A 629 -28.78 -21.18 4.18
C ALA A 629 -28.96 -22.58 3.57
N HIS A 630 -29.63 -22.67 2.41
CA HIS A 630 -29.78 -23.88 1.62
C HIS A 630 -28.53 -24.26 0.81
N ILE A 631 -27.59 -23.33 0.61
CA ILE A 631 -26.30 -23.54 -0.04
C ILE A 631 -25.27 -23.91 1.03
N LYS A 632 -24.76 -25.13 0.96
CA LYS A 632 -23.70 -25.62 1.84
C LYS A 632 -22.46 -25.95 1.04
N GLU A 633 -21.29 -25.54 1.55
CA GLU A 633 -20.00 -25.79 0.89
C GLU A 633 -19.73 -27.28 0.71
N SER A 634 -20.14 -28.11 1.67
CA SER A 634 -20.00 -29.57 1.64
C SER A 634 -20.64 -30.22 0.41
N ASP A 635 -21.71 -29.61 -0.13
CA ASP A 635 -22.51 -30.23 -1.18
C ASP A 635 -21.82 -30.15 -2.55
N TYR A 636 -20.78 -29.31 -2.69
CA TYR A 636 -19.99 -29.15 -3.92
C TYR A 636 -18.72 -30.00 -3.94
N PHE A 637 -18.39 -30.67 -2.82
CA PHE A 637 -17.27 -31.60 -2.75
C PHE A 637 -17.71 -33.03 -3.07
N THR A 638 -16.77 -33.84 -3.53
CA THR A 638 -16.97 -35.29 -3.63
C THR A 638 -17.12 -35.91 -2.24
N PRO A 639 -17.58 -37.18 -2.12
CA PRO A 639 -17.60 -37.89 -0.85
C PRO A 639 -16.22 -38.00 -0.18
N GLN A 640 -15.12 -37.91 -0.94
CA GLN A 640 -13.76 -37.86 -0.39
C GLN A 640 -13.33 -36.45 0.09
N GLY A 641 -14.15 -35.42 -0.14
CA GLY A 641 -13.84 -34.03 0.22
C GLY A 641 -13.01 -33.29 -0.83
N GLU A 642 -12.94 -33.78 -2.07
CA GLU A 642 -12.20 -33.13 -3.16
C GLU A 642 -13.12 -32.21 -3.99
N PHE A 643 -12.58 -31.10 -4.49
CA PHE A 643 -13.28 -30.24 -5.47
C PHE A 643 -12.87 -30.65 -6.88
N ARG A 644 -13.78 -31.29 -7.62
CA ARG A 644 -13.49 -31.86 -8.94
C ARG A 644 -14.59 -31.51 -9.94
N VAL A 645 -14.16 -31.25 -11.18
CA VAL A 645 -15.00 -30.82 -12.31
C VAL A 645 -15.21 -31.98 -13.30
N ASP A 646 -14.55 -33.11 -13.06
CA ASP A 646 -14.66 -34.33 -13.85
C ASP A 646 -15.94 -35.12 -13.52
N LYS A 647 -16.06 -36.34 -14.06
CA LYS A 647 -17.21 -37.22 -13.85
C LYS A 647 -17.41 -37.63 -12.39
N GLU A 648 -16.36 -37.52 -11.56
CA GLU A 648 -16.40 -37.83 -10.12
C GLU A 648 -16.83 -36.60 -9.31
N GLY A 649 -16.95 -35.43 -9.93
CA GLY A 649 -17.46 -34.20 -9.33
C GLY A 649 -18.87 -34.36 -8.74
N SER A 650 -19.18 -33.55 -7.74
CA SER A 650 -20.50 -33.58 -7.10
C SER A 650 -21.60 -33.30 -8.12
N PRO A 651 -22.74 -34.04 -8.09
CA PRO A 651 -23.87 -33.76 -8.96
C PRO A 651 -24.44 -32.35 -8.72
N THR A 652 -24.27 -31.77 -7.53
CA THR A 652 -24.65 -30.38 -7.24
C THR A 652 -23.78 -29.38 -8.00
N LEU A 653 -22.48 -29.65 -8.10
CA LEU A 653 -21.54 -28.81 -8.86
C LEU A 653 -21.79 -28.93 -10.36
N LEU A 654 -21.95 -30.16 -10.88
CA LEU A 654 -22.17 -30.39 -12.32
C LEU A 654 -23.50 -29.81 -12.84
N ASN A 655 -24.45 -29.51 -11.93
CA ASN A 655 -25.75 -28.91 -12.25
C ASN A 655 -25.89 -27.45 -11.79
N CYS A 656 -24.84 -26.84 -11.22
CA CYS A 656 -24.91 -25.44 -10.81
C CYS A 656 -24.84 -24.51 -12.03
N LEU A 657 -25.38 -23.29 -11.87
CA LEU A 657 -25.41 -22.31 -12.94
C LEU A 657 -24.00 -21.96 -13.42
N MET A 658 -23.06 -21.72 -12.51
CA MET A 658 -21.68 -21.37 -12.88
C MET A 658 -21.00 -22.44 -13.76
N TYR A 659 -21.18 -23.72 -13.43
CA TYR A 659 -20.65 -24.83 -14.23
C TYR A 659 -21.28 -24.82 -15.63
N LYS A 660 -22.62 -24.71 -15.69
CA LYS A 660 -23.34 -24.68 -16.95
C LYS A 660 -22.91 -23.50 -17.83
N LEU A 661 -22.75 -22.31 -17.26
CA LEU A 661 -22.31 -21.12 -18.00
C LEU A 661 -20.88 -21.26 -18.53
N SER A 662 -19.95 -21.75 -17.71
CA SER A 662 -18.53 -21.81 -18.08
C SER A 662 -18.20 -22.92 -19.07
N TYR A 663 -18.93 -24.04 -19.04
CA TYR A 663 -18.65 -25.23 -19.85
C TYR A 663 -19.65 -25.46 -21.00
N TYR A 664 -20.51 -24.48 -21.30
CA TYR A 664 -21.48 -24.61 -22.39
C TYR A 664 -20.75 -24.85 -23.72
N ARG A 665 -21.08 -25.93 -24.42
CA ARG A 665 -20.46 -26.39 -25.69
C ARG A 665 -18.95 -26.67 -25.62
N PHE A 666 -18.31 -26.57 -24.45
CA PHE A 666 -16.89 -26.85 -24.27
C PHE A 666 -16.56 -28.34 -24.45
N GLY A 667 -17.52 -29.23 -24.22
CA GLY A 667 -17.36 -30.69 -24.39
C GLY A 667 -17.01 -31.14 -25.81
N GLU A 668 -17.27 -30.31 -26.82
CA GLU A 668 -16.98 -30.57 -28.23
C GLU A 668 -15.63 -29.99 -28.69
N THR A 669 -15.01 -29.16 -27.86
CA THR A 669 -13.81 -28.38 -28.23
C THR A 669 -12.53 -29.14 -27.89
N TYR A 670 -11.59 -29.17 -28.85
CA TYR A 670 -10.25 -29.72 -28.65
C TYR A 670 -9.30 -28.64 -28.14
N THR A 671 -8.78 -28.83 -26.93
CA THR A 671 -7.84 -27.88 -26.29
C THR A 671 -6.38 -28.29 -26.44
N GLU A 672 -6.08 -29.59 -26.48
CA GLU A 672 -4.76 -30.15 -26.69
C GLU A 672 -4.82 -31.32 -27.70
N GLN A 673 -3.76 -31.47 -28.51
CA GLN A 673 -3.73 -32.49 -29.58
C GLN A 673 -3.77 -33.93 -29.05
N ASP A 674 -3.21 -34.18 -27.86
CA ASP A 674 -3.10 -35.52 -27.24
C ASP A 674 -4.19 -35.80 -26.19
N LYS A 675 -5.21 -34.95 -26.08
CA LYS A 675 -6.26 -35.04 -25.06
C LYS A 675 -7.66 -35.22 -25.66
N PRO A 676 -8.60 -35.86 -24.93
CA PRO A 676 -9.99 -35.94 -25.37
C PRO A 676 -10.63 -34.55 -25.47
N PRO A 677 -11.70 -34.39 -26.28
CA PRO A 677 -12.43 -33.12 -26.35
C PRO A 677 -13.08 -32.79 -25.00
N GLY A 678 -13.17 -31.50 -24.66
CA GLY A 678 -13.62 -31.02 -23.36
C GLY A 678 -12.58 -31.15 -22.25
N TYR A 679 -11.29 -30.99 -22.57
CA TYR A 679 -10.21 -31.01 -21.59
C TYR A 679 -9.91 -29.60 -21.07
N ASP A 680 -10.09 -29.37 -19.77
CA ASP A 680 -9.79 -28.09 -19.12
C ASP A 680 -8.31 -28.01 -18.75
N ARG A 681 -7.57 -27.08 -19.37
CA ARG A 681 -6.12 -26.92 -19.17
C ARG A 681 -5.77 -26.39 -17.79
N THR A 682 -6.65 -25.62 -17.15
CA THR A 682 -6.38 -25.05 -15.82
C THR A 682 -6.45 -26.10 -14.72
N ARG A 683 -7.45 -26.98 -14.77
CA ARG A 683 -7.62 -28.08 -13.81
C ARG A 683 -6.95 -29.38 -14.25
N SER A 684 -6.49 -29.45 -15.51
CA SER A 684 -5.88 -30.63 -16.10
C SER A 684 -6.77 -31.88 -16.08
N VAL A 685 -8.09 -31.69 -16.22
CA VAL A 685 -9.09 -32.78 -16.20
C VAL A 685 -10.06 -32.69 -17.38
N GLU A 686 -10.62 -33.84 -17.76
CA GLU A 686 -11.75 -33.92 -18.68
C GLU A 686 -13.04 -33.59 -17.93
N ILE A 687 -13.88 -32.73 -18.52
CA ILE A 687 -15.14 -32.31 -17.88
C ILE A 687 -16.10 -33.49 -17.67
N GLY A 688 -16.83 -33.46 -16.55
CA GLY A 688 -17.79 -34.50 -16.19
C GLY A 688 -19.03 -34.53 -17.06
N ASN A 689 -19.66 -33.37 -17.25
CA ASN A 689 -20.88 -33.23 -18.03
C ASN A 689 -20.59 -32.50 -19.35
N LYS A 690 -20.58 -33.25 -20.46
CA LYS A 690 -20.21 -32.71 -21.79
C LYS A 690 -21.39 -32.13 -22.55
N ASN A 691 -22.58 -32.68 -22.34
CA ASN A 691 -23.76 -32.39 -23.17
C ASN A 691 -24.89 -31.95 -22.26
N PHE A 692 -25.14 -30.64 -22.23
CA PHE A 692 -26.29 -30.04 -21.58
C PHE A 692 -26.72 -28.81 -22.37
N GLU A 693 -28.00 -28.45 -22.24
CA GLU A 693 -28.56 -27.22 -22.80
C GLU A 693 -28.88 -26.24 -21.68
N LEU A 694 -28.87 -24.96 -22.01
CA LEU A 694 -29.37 -23.89 -21.16
C LEU A 694 -30.86 -23.69 -21.47
N GLU A 695 -31.72 -23.80 -20.46
CA GLU A 695 -33.18 -23.72 -20.64
C GLU A 695 -33.71 -22.29 -20.49
N LYS A 696 -33.08 -21.47 -19.64
CA LYS A 696 -33.51 -20.11 -19.27
C LYS A 696 -32.59 -19.02 -19.81
N LEU A 697 -31.41 -19.40 -20.29
CA LEU A 697 -30.35 -18.51 -20.75
C LEU A 697 -29.91 -18.89 -22.16
N GLU A 698 -29.43 -17.90 -22.91
CA GLU A 698 -28.84 -18.11 -24.23
C GLU A 698 -27.46 -17.45 -24.29
N GLU A 699 -26.55 -18.05 -25.06
CA GLU A 699 -25.20 -17.53 -25.29
C GLU A 699 -25.29 -16.29 -26.21
N ALA A 700 -24.91 -15.13 -25.70
CA ALA A 700 -24.96 -13.88 -26.47
C ALA A 700 -23.63 -13.56 -27.18
N TYR A 701 -22.50 -13.82 -26.52
CA TYR A 701 -21.16 -13.60 -27.02
C TYR A 701 -20.15 -14.46 -26.27
N THR A 702 -19.11 -14.90 -26.97
CA THR A 702 -17.94 -15.59 -26.41
C THR A 702 -16.71 -15.08 -27.15
N THR A 703 -15.64 -14.73 -26.44
CA THR A 703 -14.43 -14.15 -27.06
C THR A 703 -13.65 -15.15 -27.90
N GLU A 704 -12.69 -14.66 -28.70
CA GLU A 704 -11.83 -15.50 -29.57
C GLU A 704 -11.21 -16.69 -28.83
N HIS A 705 -10.71 -16.46 -27.61
CA HIS A 705 -10.05 -17.49 -26.80
C HIS A 705 -10.92 -18.03 -25.66
N TRP A 706 -12.23 -17.80 -25.72
CA TRP A 706 -13.22 -18.28 -24.74
C TRP A 706 -12.86 -17.86 -23.31
N LEU A 707 -12.39 -16.61 -23.15
CA LEU A 707 -11.98 -16.09 -21.84
C LEU A 707 -13.13 -15.44 -21.07
N VAL A 708 -14.04 -14.78 -21.79
CA VAL A 708 -15.18 -14.00 -21.25
C VAL A 708 -16.47 -14.37 -21.97
#